data_AF-A0A7J6N454-F1
#
_entry.id   AF-A0A7J6N454-F1
#
_cell.length_a   1.000
_cell.length_b   1.000
_cell.length_c   1.000
_cell.angle_alpha   90.00
_cell.angle_beta   90.00
_cell.angle_gamma   90.00
#
_symmetry.space_group_name_H-M   'P 1'
#
loop_
_entity.id
_entity.type
_entity.pdbx_description
1 polymer ?
#
loop_
_entity_poly.entity_id
_entity_poly.type
_entity_poly.pdbx_seq_one_letter_code
_entity_poly.pdbx_strand_id
1 'polypeptide(L)'
;WLAEWMENNNPVGGKAELANANQPKEGSRAASRDLADKLEEKLSAAEVVPGDDPAVVRSAADPLASSNPFVVFVLGGPGCGKGTNCARISKDFGFVHLSTGDLLRDEVKKGSDIGREAKAIMEQGLLLDDSIVLRLLKEAMTAAVVEGKESKFLVDGYPRSLEQAHMFEKEICPVSLVLYFDASDAAMTERILERGKTSGRVDDNIETIGKRLRTFHDCTEPAVKFYSGLGKLRRVPADGTLDDVYCLVQAVFQPAALEAAHDLNLFEKKRDPFLPLCGGRENLSAVFVLGGPGCGKGTNCSRISQDFGYVHLSTGDLLREEVARGSQTGLEAEAIMEQGGLIGDGIVLKLLEQAMTNAISEGKGTRFLIDGYPRSLEQALLFERTICPVDFVLYFEASDAVMTERILERGKTSGRVDDNAETIKKRLETFHACTEPALNFYDSISRVRRICAHGSLDEVYNMAKTYFFANVLCIVGGQGSGKRAVAKILQDNFGYKVVYVADLLRGTSDGRAVVDRGDVADASLVGPLVVDELTRLYRTAGGCANFVVVGYPRTHQQMSFLKEKFSGNYQILNLRFRKLGDLVSAATKSDSVRGSSFSALQRAAENIHSGPEMHALLERYGSITTSVVLEAGSINPEKIVTDCVKPKLTIVAADGESDRELAETLARADEHMLMSADKVVDAEISRTTLIGRRMRALREAQQAVPMEIVARLLCTAVVARPANKRAAYLRCRKDGLIETVAALKEYFVVNRIIIPGPTSGDGRLIRRLRDVEKEDIGVVSGTVEEMAAKVVSFRLQQSRVFGRFWSSSRKYPASWFAVRWEERCG
;
A
#
# COMPACT_ATOMS: atom_id res chain seq x y z
N TRP A 1 5.51 -43.75 -18.05
CA TRP A 1 6.46 -42.83 -18.71
C TRP A 1 7.85 -42.79 -18.07
N LEU A 2 8.15 -42.05 -16.99
CA LEU A 2 9.54 -41.93 -16.49
C LEU A 2 10.12 -43.27 -15.99
N ALA A 3 9.32 -44.08 -15.28
CA ALA A 3 9.71 -45.43 -14.86
C ALA A 3 9.96 -46.35 -16.07
N GLU A 4 9.13 -46.24 -17.09
CA GLU A 4 9.17 -47.00 -18.35
C GLU A 4 10.37 -46.58 -19.23
N TRP A 5 10.80 -45.32 -19.15
CA TRP A 5 11.97 -44.80 -19.84
C TRP A 5 13.27 -45.31 -19.19
N MET A 6 13.31 -45.42 -17.85
CA MET A 6 14.46 -45.96 -17.12
C MET A 6 14.62 -47.48 -17.31
N GLU A 7 13.50 -48.21 -17.44
CA GLU A 7 13.50 -49.66 -17.67
C GLU A 7 13.99 -50.02 -19.09
N ASN A 8 13.71 -49.16 -20.07
CA ASN A 8 14.09 -49.36 -21.47
C ASN A 8 15.51 -48.89 -21.86
N ASN A 9 16.19 -48.10 -21.01
CA ASN A 9 17.44 -47.43 -21.39
C ASN A 9 18.66 -47.72 -20.49
N ASN A 10 18.62 -48.73 -19.62
CA ASN A 10 19.80 -49.09 -18.84
C ASN A 10 20.62 -50.20 -19.54
N PRO A 11 21.88 -49.93 -19.96
CA PRO A 11 22.67 -50.91 -20.67
C PRO A 11 23.32 -51.91 -19.69
N VAL A 12 23.20 -53.19 -20.05
CA VAL A 12 23.90 -54.36 -19.49
C VAL A 12 23.30 -54.97 -18.22
N GLY A 13 22.44 -55.95 -18.46
CA GLY A 13 22.11 -56.98 -17.47
C GLY A 13 23.24 -58.01 -17.28
N GLY A 14 23.21 -58.69 -16.13
CA GLY A 14 24.04 -59.85 -15.86
C GLY A 14 24.05 -60.24 -14.39
N LYS A 15 23.18 -61.18 -14.01
CA LYS A 15 23.15 -61.84 -12.70
C LYS A 15 24.48 -62.54 -12.41
N ALA A 16 25.01 -62.38 -11.19
CA ALA A 16 25.72 -63.44 -10.48
C ALA A 16 25.78 -63.14 -8.97
N GLU A 17 25.28 -64.09 -8.18
CA GLU A 17 25.46 -64.18 -6.73
C GLU A 17 26.92 -64.52 -6.35
N LEU A 18 27.19 -64.41 -5.05
CA LEU A 18 28.18 -65.12 -4.21
C LEU A 18 29.46 -64.37 -3.75
N ALA A 19 29.53 -64.33 -2.41
CA ALA A 19 30.67 -64.70 -1.55
C ALA A 19 31.55 -63.60 -0.93
N ASN A 20 31.42 -63.51 0.41
CA ASN A 20 32.49 -63.53 1.42
C ASN A 20 33.91 -63.08 1.00
N ALA A 21 34.45 -62.09 1.72
CA ALA A 21 35.58 -62.32 2.63
C ALA A 21 36.05 -61.05 3.37
N ASN A 22 35.98 -61.16 4.70
CA ASN A 22 36.85 -60.56 5.73
C ASN A 22 38.28 -60.17 5.28
N GLN A 23 38.66 -58.90 5.46
CA GLN A 23 39.69 -58.42 6.39
C GLN A 23 40.25 -57.04 5.96
N PRO A 24 40.58 -56.15 6.93
CA PRO A 24 41.03 -54.79 6.66
C PRO A 24 42.54 -54.75 6.40
N LYS A 25 42.97 -54.21 5.26
CA LYS A 25 44.38 -53.83 5.07
C LYS A 25 44.60 -52.41 5.57
N GLU A 26 45.28 -52.31 6.71
CA GLU A 26 45.87 -51.09 7.23
C GLU A 26 46.86 -50.52 6.20
N GLY A 27 46.53 -49.37 5.65
CA GLY A 27 47.31 -48.69 4.62
C GLY A 27 46.57 -47.53 3.95
N SER A 28 45.23 -47.50 4.02
CA SER A 28 44.42 -46.41 3.44
C SER A 28 43.95 -45.34 4.44
N ARG A 29 44.20 -45.52 5.76
CA ARG A 29 43.65 -44.63 6.80
C ARG A 29 44.36 -43.27 6.93
N ALA A 30 45.58 -43.13 6.42
CA ALA A 30 46.31 -41.85 6.44
C ALA A 30 45.93 -40.93 5.26
N ALA A 31 45.76 -41.49 4.05
CA ALA A 31 45.34 -40.72 2.87
C ALA A 31 43.85 -40.34 2.89
N SER A 32 43.00 -41.14 3.56
CA SER A 32 41.57 -40.87 3.68
C SER A 32 41.24 -39.81 4.74
N ARG A 33 42.08 -39.65 5.77
CA ARG A 33 41.95 -38.57 6.77
C ARG A 33 42.43 -37.23 6.23
N ASP A 34 43.55 -37.21 5.51
CA ASP A 34 44.05 -35.97 4.90
C ASP A 34 43.08 -35.43 3.81
N LEU A 35 42.35 -36.30 3.12
CA LEU A 35 41.29 -35.90 2.18
C LEU A 35 39.99 -35.48 2.89
N ALA A 36 39.63 -36.14 4.01
CA ALA A 36 38.45 -35.80 4.80
C ALA A 36 38.63 -34.47 5.56
N ASP A 37 39.82 -34.22 6.12
CA ASP A 37 40.15 -32.96 6.81
C ASP A 37 40.25 -31.80 5.80
N LYS A 38 40.78 -32.03 4.59
CA LYS A 38 40.74 -31.06 3.47
C LYS A 38 39.34 -30.84 2.90
N LEU A 39 38.43 -31.81 3.04
CA LEU A 39 37.02 -31.68 2.67
C LEU A 39 36.22 -30.95 3.75
N GLU A 40 36.49 -31.17 5.04
CA GLU A 40 35.90 -30.42 6.16
C GLU A 40 36.37 -28.96 6.20
N GLU A 41 37.63 -28.68 5.88
CA GLU A 41 38.14 -27.30 5.75
C GLU A 41 37.51 -26.57 4.54
N LYS A 42 37.20 -27.27 3.45
CA LYS A 42 36.46 -26.71 2.30
C LYS A 42 34.95 -26.62 2.50
N LEU A 43 34.36 -27.50 3.30
CA LEU A 43 32.92 -27.51 3.64
C LEU A 43 32.58 -26.49 4.73
N SER A 44 33.51 -26.16 5.63
CA SER A 44 33.34 -25.10 6.64
C SER A 44 33.56 -23.68 6.09
N ALA A 45 34.20 -23.55 4.93
CA ALA A 45 34.39 -22.27 4.22
C ALA A 45 33.29 -21.94 3.19
N ALA A 46 32.29 -22.82 3.01
CA ALA A 46 31.15 -22.58 2.12
C ALA A 46 29.94 -22.13 2.95
N GLU A 47 29.71 -20.81 3.00
CA GLU A 47 28.44 -20.26 3.49
C GLU A 47 27.30 -20.70 2.55
N VAL A 48 26.41 -21.55 3.08
CA VAL A 48 25.18 -21.96 2.41
C VAL A 48 24.19 -20.80 2.45
N VAL A 49 24.00 -20.12 1.32
CA VAL A 49 22.84 -19.27 1.06
C VAL A 49 21.73 -20.16 0.48
N PRO A 50 20.57 -20.33 1.14
CA PRO A 50 19.48 -21.15 0.59
C PRO A 50 18.69 -20.36 -0.44
N GLY A 51 18.62 -20.89 -1.67
CA GLY A 51 17.73 -20.41 -2.72
C GLY A 51 18.35 -20.57 -4.11
N ASP A 52 18.36 -21.78 -4.66
CA ASP A 52 18.30 -22.01 -6.11
C ASP A 52 17.93 -23.46 -6.42
N ASP A 53 17.13 -23.62 -7.47
CA ASP A 53 16.66 -24.85 -8.10
C ASP A 53 17.85 -25.71 -8.61
N PRO A 54 17.93 -27.02 -8.33
CA PRO A 54 19.08 -27.86 -8.71
C PRO A 54 19.34 -27.99 -10.22
N ALA A 55 18.53 -27.36 -11.08
CA ALA A 55 18.76 -27.28 -12.52
C ALA A 55 19.65 -26.09 -12.98
N VAL A 56 20.05 -25.18 -12.09
CA VAL A 56 20.93 -24.04 -12.45
C VAL A 56 22.12 -23.96 -11.50
N VAL A 57 23.19 -24.70 -11.79
CA VAL A 57 24.48 -24.50 -11.11
C VAL A 57 25.13 -23.22 -11.66
N ARG A 58 24.85 -22.07 -11.05
CA ARG A 58 25.71 -20.89 -11.20
C ARG A 58 26.98 -21.15 -10.40
N SER A 59 28.10 -21.34 -11.10
CA SER A 59 29.42 -21.46 -10.49
C SER A 59 29.71 -20.21 -9.66
N ALA A 60 30.08 -20.37 -8.38
CA ALA A 60 30.55 -19.30 -7.50
C ALA A 60 31.84 -18.60 -7.99
N ALA A 61 32.37 -18.99 -9.15
CA ALA A 61 33.53 -18.40 -9.81
C ALA A 61 33.19 -17.45 -10.99
N ASP A 62 31.91 -17.11 -11.25
CA ASP A 62 31.56 -16.11 -12.28
C ASP A 62 31.92 -14.68 -11.79
N PRO A 63 32.89 -13.99 -12.42
CA PRO A 63 33.35 -12.65 -11.99
C PRO A 63 32.24 -11.58 -11.98
N LEU A 64 31.16 -11.80 -12.74
CA LEU A 64 30.02 -10.88 -12.78
C LEU A 64 29.10 -11.05 -11.55
N ALA A 65 29.02 -12.25 -10.97
CA ALA A 65 28.19 -12.50 -9.80
C ALA A 65 28.82 -11.90 -8.52
N SER A 66 30.15 -11.97 -8.39
CA SER A 66 30.87 -11.45 -7.22
C SER A 66 30.99 -9.91 -7.20
N SER A 67 30.84 -9.25 -8.36
CA SER A 67 31.06 -7.81 -8.51
C SER A 67 29.79 -6.96 -8.40
N ASN A 68 28.61 -7.59 -8.27
CA ASN A 68 27.27 -6.97 -8.18
C ASN A 68 27.11 -5.74 -9.11
N PRO A 69 27.15 -5.94 -10.44
CA PRO A 69 27.23 -4.86 -11.39
C PRO A 69 25.97 -3.97 -11.43
N PHE A 70 26.17 -2.66 -11.51
CA PHE A 70 25.09 -1.70 -11.77
C PHE A 70 24.90 -1.56 -13.29
N VAL A 71 23.83 -2.15 -13.81
CA VAL A 71 23.59 -2.23 -15.27
C VAL A 71 22.46 -1.28 -15.68
N VAL A 72 22.78 -0.39 -16.62
CA VAL A 72 21.84 0.52 -17.26
C VAL A 72 21.64 0.09 -18.71
N PHE A 73 20.43 -0.31 -19.07
CA PHE A 73 20.06 -0.51 -20.47
C PHE A 73 19.70 0.83 -21.12
N VAL A 74 20.18 1.06 -22.33
CA VAL A 74 19.85 2.25 -23.13
C VAL A 74 19.09 1.85 -24.37
N LEU A 75 17.79 2.18 -24.35
CA LEU A 75 16.81 1.83 -25.37
C LEU A 75 16.31 3.06 -26.13
N GLY A 76 15.75 2.83 -27.30
CA GLY A 76 15.25 3.85 -28.23
C GLY A 76 15.42 3.41 -29.67
N GLY A 77 14.66 4.01 -30.59
CA GLY A 77 14.70 3.65 -32.01
C GLY A 77 16.03 4.03 -32.71
N PRO A 78 16.23 3.59 -33.95
CA PRO A 78 17.42 3.97 -34.72
C PRO A 78 17.46 5.49 -34.90
N GLY A 79 18.61 6.14 -34.68
CA GLY A 79 18.73 7.59 -34.86
C GLY A 79 18.27 8.49 -33.70
N CYS A 80 17.71 7.93 -32.61
CA CYS A 80 17.26 8.75 -31.46
C CYS A 80 18.38 9.34 -30.58
N GLY A 81 19.66 9.05 -30.87
CA GLY A 81 20.79 9.66 -30.16
C GLY A 81 21.38 8.86 -28.98
N LYS A 82 21.05 7.56 -28.84
CA LYS A 82 21.59 6.67 -27.79
C LYS A 82 23.12 6.75 -27.66
N GLY A 83 23.85 6.31 -28.69
CA GLY A 83 25.32 6.23 -28.65
C GLY A 83 26.00 7.57 -28.28
N THR A 84 25.48 8.69 -28.80
CA THR A 84 25.99 10.03 -28.47
C THR A 84 25.82 10.36 -26.99
N ASN A 85 24.65 10.06 -26.42
CA ASN A 85 24.40 10.27 -25.00
C ASN A 85 25.16 9.26 -24.13
N CYS A 86 25.27 7.99 -24.55
CA CYS A 86 26.05 6.96 -23.86
C CYS A 86 27.52 7.38 -23.70
N ALA A 87 28.14 7.95 -24.74
CA ALA A 87 29.51 8.44 -24.69
C ALA A 87 29.66 9.59 -23.68
N ARG A 88 28.69 10.51 -23.61
CA ARG A 88 28.67 11.58 -22.61
C ARG A 88 28.45 11.03 -21.19
N ILE A 89 27.53 10.08 -20.99
CA ILE A 89 27.28 9.45 -19.68
C ILE A 89 28.53 8.69 -19.19
N SER A 90 29.19 7.95 -20.08
CA SER A 90 30.43 7.23 -19.76
C SER A 90 31.52 8.20 -19.28
N LYS A 91 31.69 9.32 -19.97
CA LYS A 91 32.65 10.37 -19.61
C LYS A 91 32.33 11.07 -18.28
N ASP A 92 31.06 11.43 -18.06
CA ASP A 92 30.65 12.28 -16.93
C ASP A 92 30.38 11.47 -15.64
N PHE A 93 29.97 10.20 -15.75
CA PHE A 93 29.55 9.36 -14.62
C PHE A 93 30.35 8.06 -14.45
N GLY A 94 31.39 7.83 -15.27
CA GLY A 94 32.32 6.71 -15.11
C GLY A 94 31.79 5.33 -15.51
N PHE A 95 30.74 5.28 -16.34
CA PHE A 95 30.19 4.01 -16.83
C PHE A 95 31.06 3.38 -17.92
N VAL A 96 31.17 2.04 -17.92
CA VAL A 96 31.69 1.26 -19.03
C VAL A 96 30.61 1.15 -20.10
N HIS A 97 30.79 1.84 -21.23
CA HIS A 97 29.86 1.80 -22.37
C HIS A 97 30.11 0.55 -23.22
N LEU A 98 29.09 -0.30 -23.34
CA LEU A 98 29.10 -1.50 -24.17
C LEU A 98 27.98 -1.36 -25.22
N SER A 99 28.35 -1.17 -26.49
CA SER A 99 27.39 -1.14 -27.60
C SER A 99 27.39 -2.48 -28.33
N THR A 100 26.25 -3.17 -28.34
CA THR A 100 26.13 -4.45 -29.06
C THR A 100 26.37 -4.29 -30.56
N GLY A 101 26.00 -3.14 -31.12
CA GLY A 101 26.28 -2.82 -32.51
C GLY A 101 27.78 -2.67 -32.80
N ASP A 102 28.56 -2.10 -31.89
CA ASP A 102 30.01 -1.97 -32.07
C ASP A 102 30.73 -3.31 -31.89
N LEU A 103 30.33 -4.10 -30.87
CA LEU A 103 30.85 -5.46 -30.67
C LEU A 103 30.67 -6.32 -31.94
N LEU A 104 29.49 -6.29 -32.55
CA LEU A 104 29.22 -7.00 -33.80
C LEU A 104 30.04 -6.47 -34.98
N ARG A 105 30.18 -5.15 -35.13
CA ARG A 105 31.01 -4.56 -36.20
C ARG A 105 32.48 -4.91 -36.07
N ASP A 106 32.99 -5.00 -34.85
CA ASP A 106 34.37 -5.38 -34.61
C ASP A 106 34.61 -6.86 -34.92
N GLU A 107 33.64 -7.74 -34.64
CA GLU A 107 33.66 -9.13 -35.10
C GLU A 107 33.64 -9.25 -36.64
N VAL A 108 32.85 -8.42 -37.33
CA VAL A 108 32.85 -8.33 -38.81
C VAL A 108 34.24 -7.92 -39.32
N LYS A 109 34.89 -6.93 -38.70
CA LYS A 109 36.25 -6.48 -39.08
C LYS A 109 37.31 -7.56 -38.85
N LYS A 110 37.19 -8.32 -37.76
CA LYS A 110 38.08 -9.45 -37.44
C LYS A 110 37.89 -10.64 -38.40
N GLY A 111 36.76 -10.68 -39.12
CA GLY A 111 36.43 -11.78 -40.04
C GLY A 111 36.08 -13.09 -39.31
N SER A 112 35.59 -13.01 -38.07
CA SER A 112 35.17 -14.19 -37.31
C SER A 112 33.93 -14.87 -37.91
N ASP A 113 33.65 -16.11 -37.50
CA ASP A 113 32.46 -16.84 -37.95
C ASP A 113 31.17 -16.07 -37.61
N ILE A 114 31.11 -15.52 -36.38
CA ILE A 114 30.03 -14.62 -35.93
C ILE A 114 29.98 -13.34 -36.77
N GLY A 115 31.13 -12.76 -37.10
CA GLY A 115 31.23 -11.58 -37.95
C GLY A 115 30.68 -11.80 -39.37
N ARG A 116 30.91 -12.98 -39.96
CA ARG A 116 30.39 -13.32 -41.29
C ARG A 116 28.87 -13.43 -41.31
N GLU A 117 28.30 -14.08 -40.30
CA GLU A 117 26.85 -14.21 -40.12
C GLU A 117 26.19 -12.86 -39.80
N ALA A 118 26.80 -12.07 -38.92
CA ALA A 118 26.30 -10.74 -38.54
C ALA A 118 26.27 -9.75 -39.71
N LYS A 119 27.26 -9.80 -40.61
CA LYS A 119 27.34 -8.86 -41.74
C LYS A 119 26.08 -8.90 -42.62
N ALA A 120 25.65 -10.10 -43.02
CA ALA A 120 24.50 -10.27 -43.91
C ALA A 120 23.17 -9.87 -43.25
N ILE A 121 22.99 -10.17 -41.95
CA ILE A 121 21.78 -9.86 -41.19
C ILE A 121 21.69 -8.34 -40.92
N MET A 122 22.82 -7.70 -40.60
CA MET A 122 22.88 -6.26 -40.33
C MET A 122 22.60 -5.41 -41.59
N GLU A 123 23.10 -5.82 -42.76
CA GLU A 123 22.82 -5.14 -44.05
C GLU A 123 21.32 -5.16 -44.40
N GLN A 124 20.58 -6.18 -43.92
CA GLN A 124 19.13 -6.31 -44.13
C GLN A 124 18.29 -5.56 -43.08
N GLY A 125 18.91 -5.03 -42.02
CA GLY A 125 18.24 -4.35 -40.91
C GLY A 125 17.51 -5.27 -39.93
N LEU A 126 17.86 -6.57 -39.90
CA LEU A 126 17.26 -7.59 -39.04
C LEU A 126 18.04 -7.78 -37.73
N LEU A 127 17.46 -8.53 -36.78
CA LEU A 127 18.10 -8.90 -35.53
C LEU A 127 18.88 -10.21 -35.69
N LEU A 128 20.07 -10.27 -35.09
CA LEU A 128 20.83 -11.51 -34.91
C LEU A 128 20.18 -12.38 -33.82
N ASP A 129 20.54 -13.67 -33.83
CA ASP A 129 20.11 -14.61 -32.81
C ASP A 129 20.42 -14.13 -31.38
N ASP A 130 19.43 -14.24 -30.50
CA ASP A 130 19.45 -13.70 -29.14
C ASP A 130 20.59 -14.28 -28.29
N SER A 131 20.97 -15.55 -28.53
CA SER A 131 22.03 -16.24 -27.81
C SER A 131 23.44 -15.74 -28.16
N ILE A 132 23.67 -15.35 -29.42
CA ILE A 132 24.97 -14.85 -29.90
C ILE A 132 25.27 -13.50 -29.25
N VAL A 133 24.28 -12.60 -29.25
CA VAL A 133 24.45 -11.25 -28.70
C VAL A 133 24.63 -11.27 -27.19
N LEU A 134 23.89 -12.14 -26.48
CA LEU A 134 24.05 -12.33 -25.03
C LEU A 134 25.46 -12.80 -24.67
N ARG A 135 26.01 -13.77 -25.43
CA ARG A 135 27.36 -14.29 -25.20
C ARG A 135 28.43 -13.20 -25.40
N LEU A 136 28.36 -12.45 -26.50
CA LEU A 136 29.30 -11.35 -26.76
C LEU A 136 29.24 -10.28 -25.65
N LEU A 137 28.05 -9.97 -25.17
CA LEU A 137 27.86 -9.00 -24.09
C LEU A 137 28.41 -9.52 -22.76
N LYS A 138 28.17 -10.80 -22.44
CA LYS A 138 28.73 -11.45 -21.24
C LYS A 138 30.26 -11.44 -21.26
N GLU A 139 30.87 -11.81 -22.38
CA GLU A 139 32.33 -11.79 -22.56
C GLU A 139 32.90 -10.39 -22.36
N ALA A 140 32.27 -9.37 -22.95
CA ALA A 140 32.70 -7.97 -22.82
C ALA A 140 32.57 -7.44 -21.39
N MET A 141 31.47 -7.77 -20.69
CA MET A 141 31.29 -7.39 -19.27
C MET A 141 32.32 -8.08 -18.38
N THR A 142 32.54 -9.39 -18.55
CA THR A 142 33.52 -10.14 -17.77
C THR A 142 34.93 -9.62 -18.00
N ALA A 143 35.33 -9.33 -19.24
CA ALA A 143 36.64 -8.75 -19.54
C ALA A 143 36.85 -7.41 -18.84
N ALA A 144 35.83 -6.54 -18.83
CA ALA A 144 35.91 -5.26 -18.13
C ALA A 144 36.09 -5.41 -16.61
N VAL A 145 35.39 -6.35 -15.97
CA VAL A 145 35.54 -6.64 -14.54
C VAL A 145 36.94 -7.21 -14.24
N VAL A 146 37.43 -8.13 -15.06
CA VAL A 146 38.77 -8.74 -14.89
C VAL A 146 39.89 -7.70 -15.08
N GLU A 147 39.70 -6.72 -15.95
CA GLU A 147 40.61 -5.57 -16.14
C GLU A 147 40.56 -4.54 -14.99
N GLY A 148 39.73 -4.75 -13.97
CA GLY A 148 39.62 -3.88 -12.79
C GLY A 148 38.85 -2.58 -13.03
N LYS A 149 38.00 -2.51 -14.07
CA LYS A 149 37.10 -1.36 -14.30
C LYS A 149 35.95 -1.38 -13.28
N GLU A 150 35.35 -0.21 -13.02
CA GLU A 150 34.15 -0.13 -12.18
C GLU A 150 33.03 -1.02 -12.73
N SER A 151 32.32 -1.73 -11.86
CA SER A 151 31.18 -2.61 -12.21
C SER A 151 29.91 -1.84 -12.62
N LYS A 152 30.06 -0.68 -13.28
CA LYS A 152 28.95 0.14 -13.79
C LYS A 152 28.90 0.02 -15.30
N PHE A 153 27.86 -0.62 -15.82
CA PHE A 153 27.73 -0.92 -17.24
C PHE A 153 26.59 -0.15 -17.88
N LEU A 154 26.86 0.40 -19.05
CA LEU A 154 25.89 1.11 -19.86
C LEU A 154 25.76 0.38 -21.18
N VAL A 155 24.71 -0.42 -21.30
CA VAL A 155 24.49 -1.34 -22.40
C VAL A 155 23.63 -0.65 -23.45
N ASP A 156 24.24 -0.29 -24.57
CA ASP A 156 23.62 0.43 -25.68
C ASP A 156 23.14 -0.52 -26.77
N GLY A 157 21.85 -0.43 -27.11
CA GLY A 157 21.26 -1.19 -28.21
C GLY A 157 20.97 -2.64 -27.85
N TYR A 158 20.79 -2.96 -26.57
CA TYR A 158 20.28 -4.22 -26.05
C TYR A 158 19.41 -3.94 -24.81
N PRO A 159 18.32 -4.66 -24.59
CA PRO A 159 17.73 -5.70 -25.45
C PRO A 159 16.98 -5.10 -26.64
N ARG A 160 16.90 -5.86 -27.74
CA ARG A 160 16.12 -5.55 -28.95
C ARG A 160 14.90 -6.44 -29.14
N SER A 161 14.75 -7.47 -28.30
CA SER A 161 13.57 -8.32 -28.18
C SER A 161 13.19 -8.47 -26.71
N LEU A 162 11.95 -8.87 -26.40
CA LEU A 162 11.56 -9.22 -25.04
C LEU A 162 12.33 -10.45 -24.52
N GLU A 163 12.64 -11.41 -25.39
CA GLU A 163 13.38 -12.62 -25.02
C GLU A 163 14.81 -12.29 -24.58
N GLN A 164 15.50 -11.39 -25.30
CA GLN A 164 16.81 -10.86 -24.88
C GLN A 164 16.77 -10.25 -23.47
N ALA A 165 15.68 -9.53 -23.12
CA ALA A 165 15.52 -8.97 -21.78
C ALA A 165 15.47 -10.08 -20.71
N HIS A 166 14.66 -11.12 -20.95
CA HIS A 166 14.55 -12.25 -20.03
C HIS A 166 15.86 -13.05 -19.92
N MET A 167 16.52 -13.33 -21.04
CA MET A 167 17.78 -14.06 -21.07
C MET A 167 18.88 -13.33 -20.28
N PHE A 168 18.98 -12.00 -20.41
CA PHE A 168 19.97 -11.23 -19.66
C PHE A 168 19.72 -11.26 -18.16
N GLU A 169 18.47 -11.04 -17.71
CA GLU A 169 18.15 -11.09 -16.28
C GLU A 169 18.34 -12.50 -15.70
N LYS A 170 18.16 -13.54 -16.51
CA LYS A 170 18.34 -14.94 -16.12
C LYS A 170 19.81 -15.39 -16.12
N GLU A 171 20.62 -14.98 -17.10
CA GLU A 171 21.95 -15.58 -17.33
C GLU A 171 23.14 -14.68 -17.00
N ILE A 172 22.91 -13.37 -16.87
CA ILE A 172 23.94 -12.37 -16.55
C ILE A 172 23.66 -11.77 -15.17
N CYS A 173 22.69 -10.85 -15.07
CA CYS A 173 22.33 -10.21 -13.80
C CYS A 173 21.03 -9.38 -13.94
N PRO A 174 20.35 -9.04 -12.82
CA PRO A 174 19.22 -8.14 -12.85
C PRO A 174 19.61 -6.73 -13.31
N VAL A 175 18.80 -6.15 -14.20
CA VAL A 175 19.03 -4.79 -14.71
C VAL A 175 18.66 -3.76 -13.64
N SER A 176 19.50 -2.75 -13.43
CA SER A 176 19.28 -1.73 -12.40
C SER A 176 18.38 -0.59 -12.88
N LEU A 177 18.54 -0.16 -14.13
CA LEU A 177 17.82 0.96 -14.73
C LEU A 177 17.71 0.79 -16.25
N VAL A 178 16.64 1.31 -16.84
CA VAL A 178 16.50 1.39 -18.30
C VAL A 178 16.25 2.84 -18.70
N LEU A 179 17.14 3.41 -19.48
CA LEU A 179 17.02 4.74 -20.07
C LEU A 179 16.43 4.62 -21.47
N TYR A 180 15.25 5.20 -21.70
CA TYR A 180 14.55 5.12 -22.98
C TYR A 180 14.47 6.50 -23.65
N PHE A 181 15.16 6.64 -24.78
CA PHE A 181 15.13 7.85 -25.61
C PHE A 181 13.95 7.79 -26.57
N ASP A 182 12.95 8.62 -26.30
CA ASP A 182 11.69 8.68 -27.03
C ASP A 182 11.76 9.78 -28.08
N ALA A 183 12.00 9.38 -29.33
CA ALA A 183 12.04 10.27 -30.49
C ALA A 183 10.95 9.86 -31.47
N SER A 184 10.40 10.84 -32.19
CA SER A 184 9.47 10.61 -33.28
C SER A 184 10.14 9.92 -34.48
N ASP A 185 9.37 9.13 -35.24
CA ASP A 185 9.84 8.49 -36.47
C ASP A 185 10.39 9.49 -37.49
N ALA A 186 9.81 10.68 -37.55
CA ALA A 186 10.28 11.77 -38.39
C ALA A 186 11.70 12.23 -37.98
N ALA A 187 11.90 12.54 -36.69
CA ALA A 187 13.22 12.95 -36.18
C ALA A 187 14.27 11.84 -36.31
N MET A 188 13.87 10.58 -36.06
CA MET A 188 14.73 9.42 -36.25
C MET A 188 15.15 9.25 -37.71
N THR A 189 14.21 9.36 -38.65
CA THR A 189 14.46 9.26 -40.09
C THR A 189 15.41 10.34 -40.57
N GLU A 190 15.15 11.60 -40.23
CA GLU A 190 15.99 12.74 -40.59
C GLU A 190 17.44 12.55 -40.12
N ARG A 191 17.63 12.14 -38.86
CA ARG A 191 18.95 11.91 -38.27
C ARG A 191 19.70 10.73 -38.90
N ILE A 192 19.01 9.66 -39.30
CA ILE A 192 19.65 8.55 -40.00
C ILE A 192 20.11 8.98 -41.41
N LEU A 193 19.30 9.76 -42.13
CA LEU A 193 19.64 10.26 -43.45
C LEU A 193 20.87 11.19 -43.42
N GLU A 194 20.93 12.11 -42.46
CA GLU A 194 22.12 12.97 -42.29
C GLU A 194 23.37 12.17 -41.91
N ARG A 195 23.22 11.15 -41.05
CA ARG A 195 24.34 10.28 -40.65
C ARG A 195 24.82 9.39 -41.80
N GLY A 196 23.93 8.95 -42.69
CA GLY A 196 24.27 8.16 -43.88
C GLY A 196 25.23 8.89 -44.83
N LYS A 197 25.22 10.23 -44.84
CA LYS A 197 26.11 11.04 -45.69
C LYS A 197 27.58 11.01 -45.25
N THR A 198 27.86 10.69 -43.98
CA THR A 198 29.19 10.92 -43.38
C THR A 198 29.77 9.72 -42.62
N SER A 199 28.96 8.76 -42.16
CA SER A 199 29.38 7.78 -41.15
C SER A 199 30.01 6.49 -41.66
N GLY A 200 29.95 6.20 -42.98
CA GLY A 200 30.44 4.94 -43.55
C GLY A 200 29.65 3.69 -43.12
N ARG A 201 28.46 3.86 -42.53
CA ARG A 201 27.57 2.76 -42.14
C ARG A 201 26.76 2.26 -43.32
N VAL A 202 26.96 1.00 -43.70
CA VAL A 202 26.28 0.35 -44.84
C VAL A 202 24.76 0.19 -44.62
N ASP A 203 24.30 0.19 -43.36
CA ASP A 203 22.90 0.03 -42.95
C ASP A 203 22.10 1.35 -42.87
N ASP A 204 22.72 2.49 -43.16
CA ASP A 204 22.08 3.83 -43.13
C ASP A 204 21.65 4.26 -44.55
N ASN A 205 20.76 3.48 -45.19
CA ASN A 205 20.18 3.80 -46.50
C ASN A 205 18.64 3.94 -46.44
N ILE A 206 18.04 4.59 -47.45
CA ILE A 206 16.60 4.89 -47.50
C ILE A 206 15.74 3.62 -47.41
N GLU A 207 16.19 2.51 -48.02
CA GLU A 207 15.45 1.25 -48.03
C GLU A 207 15.49 0.50 -46.69
N THR A 208 16.53 0.69 -45.88
CA THR A 208 16.71 0.03 -44.58
C THR A 208 16.09 0.80 -43.41
N ILE A 209 15.97 2.14 -43.49
CA ILE A 209 15.39 2.96 -42.42
C ILE A 209 14.00 2.46 -42.01
N GLY A 210 13.11 2.28 -42.99
CA GLY A 210 11.74 1.83 -42.73
C GLY A 210 11.66 0.43 -42.12
N LYS A 211 12.58 -0.47 -42.49
CA LYS A 211 12.68 -1.81 -41.87
C LYS A 211 13.13 -1.71 -40.42
N ARG A 212 14.14 -0.89 -40.12
CA ARG A 212 14.69 -0.72 -38.77
C ARG A 212 13.69 -0.07 -37.80
N LEU A 213 12.89 0.89 -38.28
CA LEU A 213 11.79 1.47 -37.50
C LEU A 213 10.73 0.41 -37.19
N ARG A 214 10.28 -0.35 -38.19
CA ARG A 214 9.34 -1.47 -37.97
C ARG A 214 9.88 -2.49 -36.97
N THR A 215 11.10 -2.99 -37.16
CA THR A 215 11.74 -3.93 -36.23
C THR A 215 11.83 -3.37 -34.81
N PHE A 216 12.10 -2.07 -34.65
CA PHE A 216 12.10 -1.45 -33.33
C PHE A 216 10.70 -1.48 -32.68
N HIS A 217 9.65 -1.08 -33.39
CA HIS A 217 8.28 -1.10 -32.87
C HIS A 217 7.78 -2.51 -32.57
N ASP A 218 8.03 -3.45 -33.48
CA ASP A 218 7.52 -4.81 -33.39
C ASP A 218 8.27 -5.65 -32.34
N CYS A 219 9.59 -5.49 -32.23
CA CYS A 219 10.44 -6.36 -31.42
C CYS A 219 10.99 -5.69 -30.15
N THR A 220 11.42 -4.43 -30.24
CA THR A 220 12.11 -3.74 -29.11
C THR A 220 11.14 -3.02 -28.17
N GLU A 221 10.06 -2.44 -28.70
CA GLU A 221 9.05 -1.76 -27.89
C GLU A 221 8.36 -2.67 -26.84
N PRO A 222 8.10 -3.97 -27.10
CA PRO A 222 7.68 -4.91 -26.06
C PRO A 222 8.62 -4.97 -24.85
N ALA A 223 9.96 -4.93 -25.06
CA ALA A 223 10.92 -4.90 -23.96
C ALA A 223 10.87 -3.56 -23.20
N VAL A 224 10.65 -2.44 -23.90
CA VAL A 224 10.41 -1.13 -23.27
C VAL A 224 9.17 -1.19 -22.39
N LYS A 225 8.07 -1.78 -22.87
CA LYS A 225 6.81 -1.96 -22.11
C LYS A 225 7.03 -2.86 -20.89
N PHE A 226 7.77 -3.95 -21.05
CA PHE A 226 8.16 -4.85 -19.96
C PHE A 226 8.91 -4.10 -18.84
N TYR A 227 9.99 -3.38 -19.17
CA TYR A 227 10.74 -2.60 -18.18
C TYR A 227 9.98 -1.40 -17.59
N SER A 228 9.06 -0.82 -18.38
CA SER A 228 8.11 0.17 -17.87
C SER A 228 7.20 -0.43 -16.79
N GLY A 229 6.66 -1.63 -17.01
CA GLY A 229 5.86 -2.36 -16.01
C GLY A 229 6.65 -2.77 -14.77
N LEU A 230 7.95 -3.02 -14.92
CA LEU A 230 8.86 -3.26 -13.79
C LEU A 230 9.20 -1.97 -13.01
N GLY A 231 8.91 -0.77 -13.53
CA GLY A 231 9.24 0.51 -12.90
C GLY A 231 10.72 0.89 -13.01
N LYS A 232 11.50 0.11 -13.77
CA LYS A 232 12.94 0.34 -14.03
C LYS A 232 13.17 1.34 -15.17
N LEU A 233 12.14 1.73 -15.92
CA LEU A 233 12.24 2.63 -17.07
C LEU A 233 12.28 4.12 -16.65
N ARG A 234 13.17 4.89 -17.27
CA ARG A 234 13.20 6.35 -17.28
C ARG A 234 13.14 6.82 -18.73
N ARG A 235 12.03 7.47 -19.09
CA ARG A 235 11.78 7.99 -20.43
C ARG A 235 12.36 9.39 -20.56
N VAL A 236 13.11 9.64 -21.63
CA VAL A 236 13.72 10.93 -21.97
C VAL A 236 13.24 11.35 -23.35
N PRO A 237 12.47 12.45 -23.48
CA PRO A 237 12.15 13.05 -24.77
C PRO A 237 13.43 13.35 -25.57
N ALA A 238 13.49 12.89 -26.81
CA ALA A 238 14.72 12.89 -27.62
C ALA A 238 14.60 13.66 -28.95
N ASP A 239 13.49 14.37 -29.19
CA ASP A 239 13.27 15.18 -30.40
C ASP A 239 14.06 16.51 -30.41
N GLY A 240 14.54 16.98 -29.24
CA GLY A 240 15.28 18.24 -29.08
C GLY A 240 16.75 18.21 -29.50
N THR A 241 17.50 19.27 -29.18
CA THR A 241 18.95 19.33 -29.45
C THR A 241 19.71 18.36 -28.56
N LEU A 242 20.93 17.96 -28.96
CA LEU A 242 21.75 17.03 -28.18
C LEU A 242 22.01 17.52 -26.76
N ASP A 243 22.15 18.84 -26.56
CA ASP A 243 22.44 19.41 -25.25
C ASP A 243 21.19 19.46 -24.38
N ASP A 244 20.02 19.80 -24.94
CA ASP A 244 18.74 19.76 -24.21
C ASP A 244 18.42 18.35 -23.73
N VAL A 245 18.57 17.36 -24.62
CA VAL A 245 18.36 15.94 -24.31
C VAL A 245 19.36 15.50 -23.24
N TYR A 246 20.62 15.92 -23.33
CA TYR A 246 21.62 15.55 -22.35
C TYR A 246 21.39 16.19 -20.98
N CYS A 247 20.86 17.41 -20.89
CA CYS A 247 20.45 18.01 -19.62
C CYS A 247 19.36 17.17 -18.92
N LEU A 248 18.41 16.62 -19.68
CA LEU A 248 17.40 15.70 -19.14
C LEU A 248 18.02 14.40 -18.65
N VAL A 249 19.01 13.86 -19.37
CA VAL A 249 19.77 12.68 -18.96
C VAL A 249 20.54 12.95 -17.67
N GLN A 250 21.20 14.09 -17.53
CA GLN A 250 21.95 14.45 -16.32
C GLN A 250 21.06 14.45 -15.08
N ALA A 251 19.81 14.92 -15.20
CA ALA A 251 18.84 14.89 -14.10
C ALA A 251 18.52 13.46 -13.61
N VAL A 252 18.59 12.44 -14.48
CA VAL A 252 18.41 11.03 -14.12
C VAL A 252 19.56 10.50 -13.26
N PHE A 253 20.77 11.02 -13.47
CA PHE A 253 22.00 10.56 -12.80
C PHE A 253 22.49 11.51 -11.70
N GLN A 254 21.68 12.48 -11.24
CA GLN A 254 22.05 13.33 -10.09
C GLN A 254 22.06 12.53 -8.77
N PRO A 255 22.97 12.86 -7.82
CA PRO A 255 23.12 12.12 -6.56
C PRO A 255 21.82 11.97 -5.76
N ALA A 256 20.95 12.97 -5.72
CA ALA A 256 19.66 12.87 -5.00
C ALA A 256 18.69 11.84 -5.60
N ALA A 257 18.79 11.52 -6.89
CA ALA A 257 17.99 10.51 -7.57
C ALA A 257 18.59 9.10 -7.46
N LEU A 258 19.92 9.00 -7.36
CA LEU A 258 20.66 7.74 -7.15
C LEU A 258 20.74 7.34 -5.67
N GLU A 259 20.82 8.28 -4.73
CA GLU A 259 20.75 8.04 -3.28
C GLU A 259 19.35 7.54 -2.85
N ALA A 260 18.29 7.99 -3.54
CA ALA A 260 16.95 7.43 -3.38
C ALA A 260 16.83 5.95 -3.84
N ALA A 261 17.76 5.49 -4.69
CA ALA A 261 17.82 4.10 -5.15
C ALA A 261 18.83 3.24 -4.37
N HIS A 262 19.89 3.85 -3.83
CA HIS A 262 20.95 3.15 -3.10
C HIS A 262 20.68 2.98 -1.61
N ASP A 263 19.77 3.76 -1.00
CA ASP A 263 19.56 3.74 0.45
C ASP A 263 18.19 3.14 0.84
N LEU A 264 18.10 1.81 0.72
CA LEU A 264 16.91 1.01 1.09
C LEU A 264 16.55 1.10 2.60
N ASN A 265 17.42 1.63 3.45
CA ASN A 265 17.22 1.73 4.90
C ASN A 265 16.76 3.11 5.39
N LEU A 266 16.71 4.13 4.53
CA LEU A 266 16.32 5.50 4.93
C LEU A 266 14.84 5.83 4.70
N PHE A 267 14.13 5.05 3.87
CA PHE A 267 12.67 5.16 3.72
C PHE A 267 11.88 4.71 4.95
N GLU A 268 12.50 3.96 5.87
CA GLU A 268 11.86 3.47 7.09
C GLU A 268 11.87 4.48 8.25
N LYS A 269 12.72 5.52 8.22
CA LYS A 269 12.91 6.41 9.39
C LYS A 269 12.28 7.81 9.30
N LYS A 270 11.75 8.26 8.15
CA LYS A 270 11.24 9.65 8.01
C LYS A 270 9.83 9.83 7.43
N ARG A 271 9.06 8.76 7.19
CA ARG A 271 7.61 8.87 6.94
C ARG A 271 6.87 7.90 7.84
N ASP A 272 6.13 8.49 8.77
CA ASP A 272 5.28 7.87 9.77
C ASP A 272 4.29 6.84 9.15
N PRO A 273 4.07 5.69 9.79
CA PRO A 273 3.21 4.61 9.30
C PRO A 273 1.71 4.94 9.19
N PHE A 274 1.26 6.10 9.66
CA PHE A 274 -0.14 6.55 9.59
C PHE A 274 -0.50 7.36 8.34
N LEU A 275 0.48 7.64 7.47
CA LEU A 275 0.23 8.20 6.14
C LEU A 275 0.02 7.08 5.11
N PRO A 276 -0.93 7.22 4.17
CA PRO A 276 -1.00 6.32 3.03
C PRO A 276 0.35 6.35 2.29
N LEU A 277 0.97 5.17 2.21
CA LEU A 277 2.14 4.88 1.41
C LEU A 277 1.85 5.19 -0.06
N CYS A 278 2.20 6.37 -0.53
CA CYS A 278 2.30 6.70 -1.95
C CYS A 278 3.52 7.59 -2.17
N GLY A 279 4.57 7.01 -2.74
CA GLY A 279 5.73 7.71 -3.28
C GLY A 279 5.58 7.94 -4.80
N GLY A 280 6.07 9.07 -5.30
CA GLY A 280 6.38 9.36 -6.71
C GLY A 280 5.25 9.76 -7.67
N ARG A 281 3.98 9.42 -7.41
CA ARG A 281 2.77 9.90 -8.14
C ARG A 281 1.76 10.54 -7.16
N GLU A 282 2.29 11.33 -6.22
CA GLU A 282 1.79 11.46 -4.83
C GLU A 282 0.48 12.23 -4.60
N ASN A 283 -0.25 12.69 -5.63
CA ASN A 283 -1.48 13.48 -5.44
C ASN A 283 -2.76 12.85 -6.03
N LEU A 284 -2.68 11.66 -6.62
CA LEU A 284 -3.85 10.96 -7.15
C LEU A 284 -4.53 10.13 -6.07
N SER A 285 -5.82 10.38 -5.84
CA SER A 285 -6.67 9.59 -4.96
C SER A 285 -7.78 8.98 -5.79
N ALA A 286 -7.98 7.67 -5.67
CA ALA A 286 -8.95 6.91 -6.44
C ALA A 286 -9.80 6.04 -5.52
N VAL A 287 -11.11 6.19 -5.65
CA VAL A 287 -12.11 5.37 -4.95
C VAL A 287 -12.90 4.61 -6.00
N PHE A 288 -12.84 3.28 -5.92
CA PHE A 288 -13.66 2.41 -6.74
C PHE A 288 -15.09 2.40 -6.21
N VAL A 289 -16.07 2.58 -7.08
CA VAL A 289 -17.49 2.51 -6.73
C VAL A 289 -18.12 1.29 -7.39
N LEU A 290 -18.38 0.28 -6.57
CA LEU A 290 -18.91 -1.01 -6.98
C LEU A 290 -20.35 -1.23 -6.51
N GLY A 291 -21.03 -2.16 -7.16
CA GLY A 291 -22.44 -2.48 -6.93
C GLY A 291 -23.08 -3.03 -8.20
N GLY A 292 -24.10 -3.88 -8.07
CA GLY A 292 -24.79 -4.44 -9.22
C GLY A 292 -25.57 -3.38 -10.03
N PRO A 293 -26.02 -3.70 -11.25
CA PRO A 293 -26.77 -2.77 -12.08
C PRO A 293 -28.03 -2.27 -11.34
N GLY A 294 -28.38 -0.98 -11.45
CA GLY A 294 -29.58 -0.44 -10.79
C GLY A 294 -29.45 -0.09 -9.29
N CYS A 295 -28.34 -0.39 -8.61
CA CYS A 295 -28.19 -0.08 -7.17
C CYS A 295 -27.99 1.42 -6.84
N GLY A 296 -27.91 2.31 -7.84
CA GLY A 296 -27.84 3.76 -7.62
C GLY A 296 -26.45 4.38 -7.50
N LYS A 297 -25.39 3.70 -7.98
CA LYS A 297 -24.00 4.18 -7.98
C LYS A 297 -23.85 5.58 -8.58
N GLY A 298 -24.19 5.74 -9.86
CA GLY A 298 -24.01 7.01 -10.59
C GLY A 298 -24.69 8.19 -9.89
N THR A 299 -25.94 8.03 -9.45
CA THR A 299 -26.67 9.07 -8.71
C THR A 299 -25.95 9.51 -7.43
N ASN A 300 -25.42 8.55 -6.67
CA ASN A 300 -24.66 8.85 -5.46
C ASN A 300 -23.28 9.45 -5.80
N CYS A 301 -22.59 8.95 -6.83
CA CYS A 301 -21.31 9.49 -7.28
C CYS A 301 -21.41 10.97 -7.67
N SER A 302 -22.47 11.38 -8.38
CA SER A 302 -22.68 12.79 -8.74
C SER A 302 -22.88 13.67 -7.50
N ARG A 303 -23.63 13.19 -6.49
CA ARG A 303 -23.80 13.92 -5.22
C ARG A 303 -22.49 14.01 -4.43
N ILE A 304 -21.72 12.92 -4.34
CA ILE A 304 -20.40 12.91 -3.68
C ILE A 304 -19.43 13.85 -4.41
N SER A 305 -19.45 13.84 -5.74
CA SER A 305 -18.64 14.74 -6.57
C SER A 305 -18.94 16.21 -6.26
N GLN A 306 -20.22 16.58 -6.18
CA GLN A 306 -20.67 17.93 -5.85
C GLN A 306 -20.27 18.36 -4.44
N ASP A 307 -20.50 17.51 -3.43
CA ASP A 307 -20.30 17.89 -2.02
C ASP A 307 -18.82 17.85 -1.59
N PHE A 308 -18.02 16.93 -2.16
CA PHE A 308 -16.64 16.67 -1.73
C PHE A 308 -15.57 17.05 -2.76
N GLY A 309 -15.96 17.44 -3.98
CA GLY A 309 -15.04 17.87 -5.04
C GLY A 309 -14.21 16.74 -5.64
N TYR A 310 -14.79 15.54 -5.76
CA TYR A 310 -14.22 14.44 -6.54
C TYR A 310 -14.59 14.58 -8.01
N VAL A 311 -13.70 14.17 -8.91
CA VAL A 311 -14.00 13.98 -10.33
C VAL A 311 -14.70 12.63 -10.48
N HIS A 312 -15.96 12.64 -10.90
CA HIS A 312 -16.71 11.40 -11.20
C HIS A 312 -16.37 10.93 -12.61
N LEU A 313 -15.80 9.74 -12.73
CA LEU A 313 -15.51 9.06 -13.99
C LEU A 313 -16.29 7.76 -14.03
N SER A 314 -17.27 7.68 -14.94
CA SER A 314 -18.08 6.49 -15.17
C SER A 314 -17.60 5.79 -16.44
N THR A 315 -17.13 4.55 -16.32
CA THR A 315 -16.66 3.81 -17.49
C THR A 315 -17.77 3.56 -18.49
N GLY A 316 -19.00 3.37 -18.01
CA GLY A 316 -20.16 3.25 -18.89
C GLY A 316 -20.45 4.52 -19.68
N ASP A 317 -20.24 5.71 -19.09
CA ASP A 317 -20.44 6.98 -19.80
C ASP A 317 -19.31 7.25 -20.80
N LEU A 318 -18.05 7.00 -20.41
CA LEU A 318 -16.90 7.09 -21.32
C LEU A 318 -17.08 6.22 -22.58
N LEU A 319 -17.56 4.98 -22.41
CA LEU A 319 -17.83 4.09 -23.54
C LEU A 319 -18.98 4.59 -24.42
N ARG A 320 -20.06 5.11 -23.82
CA ARG A 320 -21.19 5.69 -24.58
C ARG A 320 -20.78 6.95 -25.35
N GLU A 321 -19.91 7.76 -24.79
CA GLU A 321 -19.34 8.92 -25.48
C GLU A 321 -18.51 8.49 -26.71
N GLU A 322 -17.74 7.42 -26.59
CA GLU A 322 -16.99 6.85 -27.71
C GLU A 322 -17.91 6.27 -28.80
N VAL A 323 -18.99 5.59 -28.40
CA VAL A 323 -20.05 5.14 -29.33
C VAL A 323 -20.68 6.32 -30.06
N ALA A 324 -21.04 7.39 -29.35
CA ALA A 324 -21.62 8.59 -29.93
C ALA A 324 -20.66 9.33 -30.87
N ARG A 325 -19.35 9.23 -30.64
CA ARG A 325 -18.31 9.76 -31.55
C ARG A 325 -18.09 8.89 -32.79
N GLY A 326 -18.63 7.66 -32.82
CA GLY A 326 -18.42 6.71 -33.91
C GLY A 326 -16.98 6.23 -34.02
N SER A 327 -16.23 6.18 -32.91
CA SER A 327 -14.85 5.69 -32.92
C SER A 327 -14.81 4.17 -33.14
N GLN A 328 -13.69 3.65 -33.65
CA GLN A 328 -13.50 2.20 -33.83
C GLN A 328 -13.73 1.44 -32.50
N THR A 329 -13.25 2.00 -31.40
CA THR A 329 -13.47 1.47 -30.04
C THR A 329 -14.93 1.58 -29.61
N GLY A 330 -15.63 2.66 -29.99
CA GLY A 330 -17.06 2.83 -29.73
C GLY A 330 -17.93 1.78 -30.43
N LEU A 331 -17.64 1.46 -31.70
CA LEU A 331 -18.36 0.43 -32.46
C LEU A 331 -18.19 -0.97 -31.87
N GLU A 332 -16.96 -1.33 -31.46
CA GLU A 332 -16.69 -2.60 -30.78
C GLU A 332 -17.33 -2.67 -29.39
N ALA A 333 -17.34 -1.54 -28.66
CA ALA A 333 -17.97 -1.43 -27.36
C ALA A 333 -19.50 -1.57 -27.42
N GLU A 334 -20.15 -0.97 -28.42
CA GLU A 334 -21.61 -0.98 -28.59
C GLU A 334 -22.16 -2.40 -28.65
N ALA A 335 -21.61 -3.23 -29.55
CA ALA A 335 -22.04 -4.62 -29.72
C ALA A 335 -21.88 -5.46 -28.44
N ILE A 336 -20.80 -5.25 -27.69
CA ILE A 336 -20.53 -5.96 -26.42
C ILE A 336 -21.50 -5.48 -25.33
N MET A 337 -21.79 -4.17 -25.28
CA MET A 337 -22.68 -3.57 -24.30
C MET A 337 -24.14 -4.01 -24.46
N GLU A 338 -24.64 -4.11 -25.70
CA GLU A 338 -26.00 -4.60 -25.99
C GLU A 338 -26.21 -6.04 -25.50
N GLN A 339 -25.17 -6.86 -25.60
CA GLN A 339 -25.18 -8.26 -25.15
C GLN A 339 -25.00 -8.41 -23.62
N GLY A 340 -24.71 -7.32 -22.91
CA GLY A 340 -24.42 -7.33 -21.47
C GLY A 340 -23.02 -7.84 -21.11
N GLY A 341 -22.09 -7.92 -22.08
CA GLY A 341 -20.74 -8.45 -21.90
C GLY A 341 -19.75 -7.47 -21.25
N LEU A 342 -18.54 -7.98 -20.96
CA LEU A 342 -17.41 -7.18 -20.49
C LEU A 342 -16.50 -6.78 -21.65
N ILE A 343 -16.19 -5.48 -21.73
CA ILE A 343 -15.23 -4.94 -22.70
C ILE A 343 -13.81 -5.24 -22.21
N GLY A 344 -12.90 -5.52 -23.15
CA GLY A 344 -11.52 -5.91 -22.85
C GLY A 344 -10.78 -4.94 -21.91
N ASP A 345 -10.07 -5.52 -20.94
CA ASP A 345 -9.47 -4.82 -19.79
C ASP A 345 -8.54 -3.67 -20.20
N GLY A 346 -7.77 -3.84 -21.28
CA GLY A 346 -6.82 -2.84 -21.77
C GLY A 346 -7.47 -1.62 -22.43
N ILE A 347 -8.67 -1.76 -23.01
CA ILE A 347 -9.38 -0.64 -23.65
C ILE A 347 -9.95 0.29 -22.58
N VAL A 348 -10.68 -0.28 -21.61
CA VAL A 348 -11.34 0.50 -20.56
C VAL A 348 -10.30 1.23 -19.69
N LEU A 349 -9.17 0.58 -19.39
CA LEU A 349 -8.08 1.21 -18.65
C LEU A 349 -7.50 2.42 -19.38
N LYS A 350 -7.25 2.33 -20.70
CA LYS A 350 -6.73 3.44 -21.51
C LYS A 350 -7.70 4.63 -21.54
N LEU A 351 -9.00 4.36 -21.71
CA LEU A 351 -10.03 5.41 -21.67
C LEU A 351 -10.05 6.09 -20.31
N LEU A 352 -9.93 5.32 -19.22
CA LEU A 352 -9.90 5.86 -17.88
C LEU A 352 -8.63 6.68 -17.61
N GLU A 353 -7.46 6.21 -18.05
CA GLU A 353 -6.19 6.94 -17.96
C GLU A 353 -6.23 8.27 -18.69
N GLN A 354 -6.77 8.28 -19.92
CA GLN A 354 -6.98 9.50 -20.70
C GLN A 354 -7.95 10.47 -19.99
N ALA A 355 -9.09 9.96 -19.50
CA ALA A 355 -10.07 10.78 -18.80
C ALA A 355 -9.51 11.39 -17.50
N MET A 356 -8.72 10.63 -16.74
CA MET A 356 -8.01 11.12 -15.55
C MET A 356 -6.98 12.19 -15.93
N THR A 357 -6.19 11.96 -16.97
CA THR A 357 -5.15 12.91 -17.44
C THR A 357 -5.77 14.23 -17.90
N ASN A 358 -6.86 14.17 -18.67
CA ASN A 358 -7.61 15.34 -19.12
C ASN A 358 -8.21 16.12 -17.94
N ALA A 359 -8.79 15.43 -16.96
CA ALA A 359 -9.32 16.09 -15.78
C ALA A 359 -8.24 16.82 -14.97
N ILE A 360 -7.02 16.27 -14.91
CA ILE A 360 -5.88 16.89 -14.24
C ILE A 360 -5.40 18.13 -15.02
N SER A 361 -5.22 18.00 -16.34
CA SER A 361 -4.74 19.11 -17.18
C SER A 361 -5.72 20.29 -17.23
N GLU A 362 -7.02 20.00 -17.17
CA GLU A 362 -8.10 21.00 -17.07
C GLU A 362 -8.27 21.58 -15.65
N GLY A 363 -7.52 21.09 -14.67
CA GLY A 363 -7.60 21.57 -13.29
C GLY A 363 -8.88 21.16 -12.54
N LYS A 364 -9.62 20.15 -13.03
CA LYS A 364 -10.85 19.63 -12.38
C LYS A 364 -10.54 18.97 -11.03
N GLY A 365 -9.34 18.41 -10.88
CA GLY A 365 -8.84 17.83 -9.64
C GLY A 365 -8.07 16.54 -9.85
N THR A 366 -7.44 16.06 -8.79
CA THR A 366 -6.62 14.83 -8.77
C THR A 366 -7.29 13.69 -8.01
N ARG A 367 -8.60 13.81 -7.76
CA ARG A 367 -9.40 12.86 -6.98
C ARG A 367 -10.48 12.25 -7.83
N PHE A 368 -10.60 10.93 -7.83
CA PHE A 368 -11.43 10.23 -8.77
C PHE A 368 -12.38 9.27 -8.08
N LEU A 369 -13.67 9.40 -8.39
CA LEU A 369 -14.67 8.36 -8.17
C LEU A 369 -14.77 7.55 -9.45
N ILE A 370 -14.29 6.32 -9.41
CA ILE A 370 -14.28 5.42 -10.55
C ILE A 370 -15.55 4.57 -10.47
N ASP A 371 -16.58 4.96 -11.22
CA ASP A 371 -17.90 4.33 -11.24
C ASP A 371 -17.99 3.26 -12.34
N GLY A 372 -18.42 2.05 -11.95
CA GLY A 372 -18.62 0.94 -12.88
C GLY A 372 -17.33 0.24 -13.33
N TYR A 373 -16.23 0.48 -12.63
CA TYR A 373 -14.95 -0.20 -12.76
C TYR A 373 -14.30 -0.35 -11.38
N PRO A 374 -13.60 -1.46 -11.10
CA PRO A 374 -13.34 -2.62 -11.95
C PRO A 374 -14.56 -3.55 -12.10
N ARG A 375 -14.67 -4.26 -13.22
CA ARG A 375 -15.67 -5.33 -13.45
C ARG A 375 -15.09 -6.75 -13.38
N SER A 376 -13.78 -6.87 -13.22
CA SER A 376 -13.05 -8.11 -12.97
C SER A 376 -11.92 -7.87 -11.96
N LEU A 377 -11.43 -8.93 -11.31
CA LEU A 377 -10.24 -8.80 -10.45
C LEU A 377 -9.00 -8.37 -11.24
N GLU A 378 -8.85 -8.86 -12.47
CA GLU A 378 -7.72 -8.51 -13.34
C GLU A 378 -7.70 -7.00 -13.64
N GLN A 379 -8.86 -6.39 -13.93
CA GLN A 379 -9.01 -4.94 -14.10
C GLN A 379 -8.57 -4.17 -12.85
N ALA A 380 -9.00 -4.63 -11.68
CA ALA A 380 -8.64 -3.99 -10.41
C ALA A 380 -7.13 -3.94 -10.20
N LEU A 381 -6.48 -5.10 -10.36
CA LEU A 381 -5.03 -5.24 -10.19
C LEU A 381 -4.27 -4.48 -11.28
N LEU A 382 -4.77 -4.49 -12.52
CA LEU A 382 -4.16 -3.76 -13.62
C LEU A 382 -4.20 -2.24 -13.37
N PHE A 383 -5.32 -1.70 -12.89
CA PHE A 383 -5.42 -0.29 -12.52
C PHE A 383 -4.42 0.09 -11.43
N GLU A 384 -4.34 -0.70 -10.36
CA GLU A 384 -3.38 -0.41 -9.28
C GLU A 384 -1.92 -0.50 -9.72
N ARG A 385 -1.62 -1.40 -10.66
CA ARG A 385 -0.29 -1.57 -11.26
C ARG A 385 0.11 -0.42 -12.18
N THR A 386 -0.84 0.13 -12.91
CA THR A 386 -0.56 1.03 -14.05
C THR A 386 -0.85 2.49 -13.74
N ILE A 387 -1.90 2.78 -12.98
CA ILE A 387 -2.39 4.14 -12.71
C ILE A 387 -1.99 4.57 -11.29
N CYS A 388 -2.72 4.11 -10.28
CA CYS A 388 -2.44 4.43 -8.89
C CYS A 388 -3.09 3.42 -7.92
N PRO A 389 -2.58 3.28 -6.68
CA PRO A 389 -3.27 2.52 -5.64
C PRO A 389 -4.68 3.06 -5.39
N VAL A 390 -5.59 2.16 -5.04
CA VAL A 390 -6.98 2.51 -4.71
C VAL A 390 -7.11 2.73 -3.21
N ASP A 391 -7.70 3.84 -2.80
CA ASP A 391 -7.84 4.20 -1.39
C ASP A 391 -8.77 3.22 -0.67
N PHE A 392 -9.96 3.02 -1.24
CA PHE A 392 -10.95 2.05 -0.78
C PHE A 392 -11.98 1.78 -1.88
N VAL A 393 -12.76 0.72 -1.69
CA VAL A 393 -13.91 0.36 -2.51
C VAL A 393 -15.18 0.78 -1.78
N LEU A 394 -15.99 1.63 -2.39
CA LEU A 394 -17.35 1.94 -1.95
C LEU A 394 -18.33 0.96 -2.60
N TYR A 395 -18.97 0.10 -1.81
CA TYR A 395 -19.88 -0.92 -2.32
C TYR A 395 -21.34 -0.61 -1.96
N PHE A 396 -22.16 -0.40 -2.99
CA PHE A 396 -23.61 -0.25 -2.85
C PHE A 396 -24.30 -1.60 -2.97
N GLU A 397 -24.75 -2.12 -1.82
CA GLU A 397 -25.35 -3.43 -1.66
C GLU A 397 -26.87 -3.37 -1.81
N ALA A 398 -27.39 -4.03 -2.84
CA ALA A 398 -28.81 -4.19 -3.09
C ALA A 398 -29.09 -5.65 -3.45
N SER A 399 -30.31 -6.12 -3.16
CA SER A 399 -30.77 -7.42 -3.65
C SER A 399 -31.10 -7.38 -5.15
N ASP A 400 -31.00 -8.53 -5.81
CA ASP A 400 -31.31 -8.70 -7.23
C ASP A 400 -32.72 -8.26 -7.58
N ALA A 401 -33.68 -8.48 -6.67
CA ALA A 401 -35.06 -8.02 -6.81
C ALA A 401 -35.14 -6.50 -6.92
N VAL A 402 -34.51 -5.77 -5.98
CA VAL A 402 -34.48 -4.30 -5.97
C VAL A 402 -33.72 -3.75 -7.19
N MET A 403 -32.61 -4.39 -7.56
CA MET A 403 -31.84 -4.02 -8.75
C MET A 403 -32.66 -4.16 -10.03
N THR A 404 -33.36 -5.29 -10.19
CA THR A 404 -34.22 -5.58 -11.34
C THR A 404 -35.37 -4.58 -11.45
N GLU A 405 -36.07 -4.32 -10.35
CA GLU A 405 -37.18 -3.35 -10.28
C GLU A 405 -36.72 -1.96 -10.74
N ARG A 406 -35.60 -1.46 -10.20
CA ARG A 406 -35.05 -0.14 -10.55
C ARG A 406 -34.61 -0.03 -12.00
N ILE A 407 -34.05 -1.10 -12.59
CA ILE A 407 -33.64 -1.06 -14.00
C ILE A 407 -34.87 -1.06 -14.91
N LEU A 408 -35.91 -1.84 -14.59
CA LEU A 408 -37.16 -1.86 -15.35
C LEU A 408 -37.87 -0.50 -15.33
N GLU A 409 -37.86 0.20 -14.19
CA GLU A 409 -38.40 1.56 -14.12
C GLU A 409 -37.56 2.56 -14.94
N ARG A 410 -36.24 2.45 -14.88
CA ARG A 410 -35.32 3.30 -15.66
C ARG A 410 -35.43 3.06 -17.17
N GLY A 411 -35.66 1.82 -17.60
CA GLY A 411 -35.85 1.47 -19.01
C GLY A 411 -37.05 2.19 -19.64
N LYS A 412 -38.06 2.57 -18.84
CA LYS A 412 -39.23 3.33 -19.31
C LYS A 412 -38.92 4.79 -19.69
N THR A 413 -37.82 5.36 -19.18
CA THR A 413 -37.56 6.82 -19.24
C THR A 413 -36.19 7.21 -19.79
N SER A 414 -35.19 6.32 -19.74
CA SER A 414 -33.78 6.71 -19.93
C SER A 414 -33.21 6.62 -21.35
N GLY A 415 -33.94 6.01 -22.30
CA GLY A 415 -33.46 5.82 -23.68
C GLY A 415 -32.26 4.86 -23.81
N ARG A 416 -31.95 4.07 -22.77
CA ARG A 416 -30.87 3.08 -22.77
C ARG A 416 -31.30 1.78 -23.46
N VAL A 417 -30.59 1.39 -24.52
CA VAL A 417 -30.84 0.16 -25.28
C VAL A 417 -30.56 -1.13 -24.49
N ASP A 418 -29.73 -1.05 -23.43
CA ASP A 418 -29.32 -2.18 -22.58
C ASP A 418 -30.25 -2.45 -21.37
N ASP A 419 -31.37 -1.74 -21.25
CA ASP A 419 -32.33 -1.86 -20.13
C ASP A 419 -33.54 -2.78 -20.50
N ASN A 420 -33.28 -3.93 -21.13
CA ASN A 420 -34.29 -4.97 -21.40
C ASN A 420 -34.21 -6.15 -20.40
N ALA A 421 -35.30 -6.91 -20.25
CA ALA A 421 -35.41 -7.97 -19.23
C ALA A 421 -34.34 -9.08 -19.34
N GLU A 422 -33.95 -9.47 -20.55
CA GLU A 422 -32.91 -10.48 -20.77
C GLU A 422 -31.51 -9.95 -20.46
N THR A 423 -31.21 -8.72 -20.87
CA THR A 423 -29.94 -8.04 -20.60
C THR A 423 -29.79 -7.74 -19.10
N ILE A 424 -30.86 -7.44 -18.36
CA ILE A 424 -30.82 -7.28 -16.90
C ILE A 424 -30.28 -8.55 -16.23
N LYS A 425 -30.85 -9.71 -16.59
CA LYS A 425 -30.43 -10.99 -16.02
C LYS A 425 -28.96 -11.29 -16.31
N LYS A 426 -28.52 -11.14 -17.56
CA LYS A 426 -27.11 -11.33 -17.95
C LYS A 426 -26.16 -10.38 -17.21
N ARG A 427 -26.56 -9.13 -16.96
CA ARG A 427 -25.76 -8.16 -16.23
C ARG A 427 -25.63 -8.50 -14.75
N LEU A 428 -26.69 -9.04 -14.13
CA LEU A 428 -26.62 -9.55 -12.76
C LEU A 428 -25.70 -10.77 -12.69
N GLU A 429 -25.88 -11.74 -13.59
CA GLU A 429 -25.02 -12.93 -13.69
C GLU A 429 -23.54 -12.54 -13.87
N THR A 430 -23.26 -11.60 -14.77
CA THR A 430 -21.90 -11.09 -15.02
C THR A 430 -21.33 -10.36 -13.79
N PHE A 431 -22.16 -9.62 -13.07
CA PHE A 431 -21.74 -8.94 -11.84
C PHE A 431 -21.31 -9.95 -10.76
N HIS A 432 -22.12 -10.97 -10.50
CA HIS A 432 -21.77 -12.02 -9.53
C HIS A 432 -20.58 -12.87 -9.98
N ALA A 433 -20.50 -13.23 -11.27
CA ALA A 433 -19.44 -14.08 -11.77
C ALA A 433 -18.08 -13.37 -11.86
N CYS A 434 -18.05 -12.09 -12.24
CA CYS A 434 -16.81 -11.39 -12.59
C CYS A 434 -16.46 -10.24 -11.64
N THR A 435 -17.44 -9.47 -11.17
CA THR A 435 -17.20 -8.27 -10.35
C THR A 435 -17.10 -8.58 -8.86
N GLU A 436 -17.91 -9.51 -8.34
CA GLU A 436 -17.81 -9.94 -6.94
C GLU A 436 -16.44 -10.51 -6.54
N PRO A 437 -15.70 -11.27 -7.37
CA PRO A 437 -14.33 -11.65 -7.07
C PRO A 437 -13.41 -10.47 -6.73
N ALA A 438 -13.54 -9.33 -7.45
CA ALA A 438 -12.80 -8.11 -7.13
C ALA A 438 -13.24 -7.51 -5.79
N LEU A 439 -14.55 -7.47 -5.52
CA LEU A 439 -15.10 -7.03 -4.24
C LEU A 439 -14.57 -7.89 -3.08
N ASN A 440 -14.62 -9.22 -3.21
CA ASN A 440 -14.15 -10.17 -2.21
C ASN A 440 -12.65 -10.03 -1.96
N PHE A 441 -11.86 -9.78 -3.01
CA PHE A 441 -10.45 -9.48 -2.88
C PHE A 441 -10.20 -8.26 -1.99
N TYR A 442 -10.85 -7.12 -2.28
CA TYR A 442 -10.70 -5.91 -1.46
C TYR A 442 -11.31 -6.05 -0.06
N ASP A 443 -12.37 -6.84 0.11
CA ASP A 443 -12.98 -7.08 1.41
C ASP A 443 -12.05 -7.90 2.31
N SER A 444 -11.30 -8.85 1.72
CA SER A 444 -10.32 -9.68 2.43
C SER A 444 -9.18 -8.87 3.07
N ILE A 445 -8.88 -7.69 2.52
CA ILE A 445 -7.92 -6.71 3.05
C ILE A 445 -8.59 -5.52 3.72
N SER A 446 -9.89 -5.63 4.03
CA SER A 446 -10.68 -4.63 4.74
C SER A 446 -10.73 -3.25 4.07
N ARG A 447 -10.58 -3.20 2.74
CA ARG A 447 -10.68 -1.96 1.94
C ARG A 447 -12.09 -1.70 1.40
N VAL A 448 -13.06 -2.56 1.69
CA VAL A 448 -14.46 -2.36 1.26
C VAL A 448 -15.26 -1.60 2.33
N ARG A 449 -16.03 -0.62 1.87
CA ARG A 449 -17.00 0.17 2.64
C ARG A 449 -18.38 -0.12 2.09
N ARG A 450 -19.13 -1.00 2.77
CA ARG A 450 -20.47 -1.45 2.36
C ARG A 450 -21.55 -0.45 2.76
N ILE A 451 -22.49 -0.17 1.85
CA ILE A 451 -23.65 0.70 2.07
C ILE A 451 -24.90 -0.07 1.62
N CYS A 452 -25.89 -0.20 2.50
CA CYS A 452 -27.19 -0.73 2.12
C CYS A 452 -27.90 0.24 1.17
N ALA A 453 -28.26 -0.22 -0.03
CA ALA A 453 -28.86 0.58 -1.08
C ALA A 453 -30.39 0.38 -1.21
N HIS A 454 -31.05 -0.26 -0.23
CA HIS A 454 -32.50 -0.55 -0.25
C HIS A 454 -33.38 0.67 0.06
N GLY A 455 -32.86 1.66 0.80
CA GLY A 455 -33.61 2.85 1.22
C GLY A 455 -33.78 3.92 0.13
N SER A 456 -34.30 5.07 0.54
CA SER A 456 -34.40 6.27 -0.30
C SER A 456 -33.02 6.78 -0.72
N LEU A 457 -32.95 7.53 -1.83
CA LEU A 457 -31.70 8.12 -2.31
C LEU A 457 -30.99 8.97 -1.24
N ASP A 458 -31.74 9.66 -0.40
CA ASP A 458 -31.19 10.51 0.65
C ASP A 458 -30.64 9.70 1.83
N GLU A 459 -31.31 8.63 2.25
CA GLU A 459 -30.79 7.72 3.27
C GLU A 459 -29.49 7.04 2.81
N VAL A 460 -29.50 6.51 1.59
CA VAL A 460 -28.32 5.87 0.98
C VAL A 460 -27.16 6.86 0.86
N TYR A 461 -27.44 8.07 0.41
CA TYR A 461 -26.44 9.13 0.31
C TYR A 461 -25.91 9.55 1.69
N ASN A 462 -26.78 9.67 2.69
CA ASN A 462 -26.40 10.02 4.05
C ASN A 462 -25.48 8.98 4.69
N MET A 463 -25.63 7.70 4.35
CA MET A 463 -24.68 6.66 4.73
C MET A 463 -23.36 6.82 3.95
N ALA A 464 -23.44 6.99 2.62
CA ALA A 464 -22.28 7.09 1.75
C ALA A 464 -21.34 8.25 2.11
N LYS A 465 -21.90 9.43 2.34
CA LYS A 465 -21.14 10.66 2.63
C LYS A 465 -20.29 10.55 3.90
N THR A 466 -20.65 9.68 4.85
CA THR A 466 -19.88 9.48 6.09
C THR A 466 -18.44 9.02 5.84
N TYR A 467 -18.22 8.32 4.72
CA TYR A 467 -16.93 7.79 4.32
C TYR A 467 -16.01 8.82 3.67
N PHE A 468 -16.55 9.97 3.28
CA PHE A 468 -15.79 11.05 2.64
C PHE A 468 -15.52 12.22 3.60
N PHE A 469 -16.20 12.28 4.76
CA PHE A 469 -15.89 13.29 5.76
C PHE A 469 -14.48 13.15 6.31
N ALA A 470 -13.86 14.31 6.56
CA ALA A 470 -12.59 14.42 7.24
C ALA A 470 -12.63 13.82 8.66
N ASN A 471 -11.52 13.22 9.08
CA ASN A 471 -11.35 12.81 10.47
C ASN A 471 -10.95 14.03 11.30
N VAL A 472 -11.75 14.41 12.29
CA VAL A 472 -11.46 15.57 13.16
C VAL A 472 -11.12 15.10 14.58
N LEU A 473 -9.87 15.23 14.99
CA LEU A 473 -9.44 15.03 16.36
C LEU A 473 -9.49 16.36 17.13
N CYS A 474 -10.44 16.47 18.04
CA CYS A 474 -10.60 17.62 18.92
C CYS A 474 -9.76 17.43 20.18
N ILE A 475 -8.73 18.24 20.41
CA ILE A 475 -7.92 18.18 21.64
C ILE A 475 -8.37 19.28 22.60
N VAL A 476 -8.92 18.87 23.73
CA VAL A 476 -9.34 19.76 24.81
C VAL A 476 -8.45 19.52 26.03
N GLY A 477 -8.01 20.60 26.67
CA GLY A 477 -7.08 20.52 27.80
C GLY A 477 -6.99 21.84 28.55
N GLY A 478 -6.68 21.78 29.85
CA GLY A 478 -6.28 22.93 30.66
C GLY A 478 -5.08 23.70 30.10
N GLN A 479 -4.81 24.91 30.60
CA GLN A 479 -3.50 25.54 30.35
C GLN A 479 -2.38 24.65 30.92
N GLY A 480 -1.25 24.56 30.22
CA GLY A 480 -0.16 23.65 30.61
C GLY A 480 -0.41 22.16 30.32
N SER A 481 -1.56 21.75 29.75
CA SER A 481 -1.86 20.33 29.47
C SER A 481 -1.01 19.69 28.35
N GLY A 482 -0.15 20.46 27.68
CA GLY A 482 0.62 20.00 26.52
C GLY A 482 -0.19 19.88 25.22
N LYS A 483 -1.47 20.29 25.16
CA LYS A 483 -2.34 20.15 23.97
C LYS A 483 -1.74 20.71 22.67
N ARG A 484 -1.00 21.84 22.72
CA ARG A 484 -0.32 22.41 21.55
C ARG A 484 0.87 21.55 21.10
N ALA A 485 1.61 20.97 22.05
CA ALA A 485 2.73 20.07 21.75
C ALA A 485 2.24 18.76 21.13
N VAL A 486 1.16 18.17 21.67
CA VAL A 486 0.49 16.99 21.08
C VAL A 486 0.04 17.29 19.64
N ALA A 487 -0.63 18.42 19.42
CA ALA A 487 -1.06 18.83 18.07
C ALA A 487 0.12 19.06 17.12
N LYS A 488 1.22 19.66 17.60
CA LYS A 488 2.43 19.88 16.80
C LYS A 488 3.09 18.57 16.39
N ILE A 489 3.19 17.60 17.31
CA ILE A 489 3.70 16.26 16.98
C ILE A 489 2.80 15.59 15.93
N LEU A 490 1.47 15.69 16.07
CA LEU A 490 0.52 15.19 15.06
C LEU A 490 0.69 15.87 13.69
N GLN A 491 1.05 17.15 13.67
CA GLN A 491 1.32 17.88 12.43
C GLN A 491 2.63 17.45 11.79
N ASP A 492 3.72 17.51 12.55
CA ASP A 492 5.09 17.34 12.06
C ASP A 492 5.36 15.88 11.70
N ASN A 493 4.85 14.93 12.48
CA ASN A 493 5.13 13.51 12.30
C ASN A 493 4.01 12.81 11.50
N PHE A 494 2.74 13.15 11.75
CA PHE A 494 1.60 12.40 11.20
C PHE A 494 0.84 13.16 10.10
N GLY A 495 1.32 14.34 9.69
CA GLY A 495 0.75 15.11 8.58
C GLY A 495 -0.64 15.72 8.85
N TYR A 496 -1.08 15.77 10.11
CA TYR A 496 -2.37 16.38 10.44
C TYR A 496 -2.35 17.88 10.14
N LYS A 497 -3.46 18.41 9.65
CA LYS A 497 -3.67 19.85 9.54
C LYS A 497 -4.26 20.37 10.85
N VAL A 498 -3.54 21.27 11.51
CA VAL A 498 -3.91 21.76 12.84
C VAL A 498 -4.62 23.09 12.74
N VAL A 499 -5.77 23.19 13.41
CA VAL A 499 -6.56 24.40 13.58
C VAL A 499 -6.51 24.80 15.06
N TYR A 500 -5.87 25.92 15.35
CA TYR A 500 -5.84 26.50 16.69
C TYR A 500 -6.98 27.50 16.85
N VAL A 501 -7.98 27.13 17.64
CA VAL A 501 -9.20 27.96 17.83
C VAL A 501 -8.87 29.32 18.43
N ALA A 502 -7.88 29.38 19.34
CA ALA A 502 -7.41 30.63 19.91
C ALA A 502 -6.83 31.59 18.85
N ASP A 503 -6.18 31.05 17.81
CA ASP A 503 -5.58 31.86 16.75
C ASP A 503 -6.66 32.37 15.78
N LEU A 504 -7.70 31.55 15.49
CA LEU A 504 -8.89 31.98 14.76
C LEU A 504 -9.64 33.12 15.48
N LEU A 505 -9.88 32.99 16.79
CA LEU A 505 -10.59 34.00 17.57
C LEU A 505 -9.81 35.32 17.65
N ARG A 506 -8.47 35.28 17.76
CA ARG A 506 -7.61 36.48 17.76
C ARG A 506 -7.65 37.28 16.46
N GLY A 507 -8.04 36.64 15.36
CA GLY A 507 -8.29 37.26 14.05
C GLY A 507 -9.54 38.13 14.00
N THR A 508 -10.43 38.01 15.00
CA THR A 508 -11.67 38.81 15.10
C THR A 508 -11.59 39.79 16.27
N SER A 509 -12.25 40.95 16.15
CA SER A 509 -12.34 41.94 17.24
C SER A 509 -12.98 41.36 18.50
N ASP A 510 -14.07 40.62 18.31
CA ASP A 510 -14.90 40.10 19.40
C ASP A 510 -14.25 38.87 20.07
N GLY A 511 -13.57 38.03 19.28
CA GLY A 511 -12.84 36.87 19.79
C GLY A 511 -11.56 37.21 20.54
N ARG A 512 -10.87 38.31 20.19
CA ARG A 512 -9.65 38.74 20.89
C ARG A 512 -9.90 39.00 22.38
N ALA A 513 -10.99 39.72 22.70
CA ALA A 513 -11.36 40.02 24.07
C ALA A 513 -11.71 38.75 24.89
N VAL A 514 -12.32 37.74 24.25
CA VAL A 514 -12.63 36.45 24.88
C VAL A 514 -11.34 35.67 25.18
N VAL A 515 -10.39 35.66 24.25
CA VAL A 515 -9.10 34.96 24.42
C VAL A 515 -8.25 35.61 25.50
N ASP A 516 -8.20 36.94 25.55
CA ASP A 516 -7.42 37.69 26.54
C ASP A 516 -7.97 37.53 27.96
N ARG A 517 -9.30 37.39 28.11
CA ARG A 517 -9.95 37.08 29.39
C ARG A 517 -9.86 35.59 29.79
N GLY A 518 -9.56 34.70 28.84
CA GLY A 518 -9.53 33.25 29.07
C GLY A 518 -10.93 32.59 29.15
N ASP A 519 -11.96 33.29 28.66
CA ASP A 519 -13.35 32.86 28.71
C ASP A 519 -13.64 31.75 27.68
N VAL A 520 -14.78 31.07 27.84
CA VAL A 520 -15.30 30.14 26.82
C VAL A 520 -16.03 30.96 25.76
N ALA A 521 -15.61 30.87 24.50
CA ALA A 521 -16.28 31.54 23.38
C ALA A 521 -17.69 30.98 23.15
N ASP A 522 -18.64 31.85 22.79
CA ASP A 522 -19.98 31.42 22.41
C ASP A 522 -19.97 30.56 21.12
N ALA A 523 -20.88 29.59 21.04
CA ALA A 523 -20.97 28.68 19.89
C ALA A 523 -21.26 29.41 18.56
N SER A 524 -22.04 30.49 18.59
CA SER A 524 -22.36 31.31 17.41
C SER A 524 -21.14 32.05 16.84
N LEU A 525 -20.17 32.38 17.69
CA LEU A 525 -18.93 33.05 17.29
C LEU A 525 -17.90 32.04 16.79
N VAL A 526 -17.63 30.98 17.57
CA VAL A 526 -16.52 30.07 17.29
C VAL A 526 -16.88 28.96 16.31
N GLY A 527 -18.15 28.53 16.30
CA GLY A 527 -18.63 27.46 15.43
C GLY A 527 -18.38 27.75 13.95
N PRO A 528 -18.89 28.87 13.40
CA PRO A 528 -18.69 29.22 11.99
C PRO A 528 -17.22 29.33 11.60
N LEU A 529 -16.38 29.97 12.43
CA LEU A 529 -14.95 30.11 12.18
C LEU A 529 -14.23 28.76 12.05
N VAL A 530 -14.55 27.82 12.93
CA VAL A 530 -13.97 26.47 12.89
C VAL A 530 -14.45 25.70 11.66
N VAL A 531 -15.74 25.79 11.32
CA VAL A 531 -16.30 25.13 10.13
C VAL A 531 -15.66 25.67 8.86
N ASP A 532 -15.63 26.98 8.68
CA ASP A 532 -15.08 27.62 7.47
C ASP A 532 -13.60 27.27 7.28
N GLU A 533 -12.81 27.28 8.35
CA GLU A 533 -11.39 26.93 8.26
C GLU A 533 -11.19 25.44 7.95
N LEU A 534 -11.97 24.55 8.57
CA LEU A 534 -11.93 23.12 8.25
C LEU A 534 -12.37 22.86 6.81
N THR A 535 -13.41 23.52 6.31
CA THR A 535 -13.87 23.40 4.92
C THR A 535 -12.83 23.93 3.94
N ARG A 536 -12.21 25.08 4.23
CA ARG A 536 -11.12 25.65 3.42
C ARG A 536 -9.95 24.67 3.37
N LEU A 537 -9.48 24.20 4.52
CA LEU A 537 -8.39 23.24 4.60
C LEU A 537 -8.72 21.94 3.88
N TYR A 538 -9.94 21.42 4.05
CA TYR A 538 -10.41 20.21 3.37
C TYR A 538 -10.39 20.37 1.85
N ARG A 539 -10.84 21.51 1.30
CA ARG A 539 -10.76 21.78 -0.14
C ARG A 539 -9.31 21.87 -0.63
N THR A 540 -8.46 22.61 0.09
CA THR A 540 -7.04 22.79 -0.29
C THR A 540 -6.19 21.54 -0.11
N ALA A 541 -6.55 20.66 0.82
CA ALA A 541 -5.87 19.39 1.09
C ALA A 541 -6.42 18.23 0.25
N GLY A 542 -7.27 18.50 -0.74
CA GLY A 542 -7.85 17.46 -1.59
C GLY A 542 -8.69 16.46 -0.80
N GLY A 543 -9.50 16.90 0.17
CA GLY A 543 -10.58 16.15 0.84
C GLY A 543 -10.26 14.83 1.55
N CYS A 544 -9.00 14.46 1.73
CA CYS A 544 -8.59 13.37 2.61
C CYS A 544 -7.62 13.93 3.65
N ALA A 545 -8.15 14.71 4.58
CA ALA A 545 -7.34 15.36 5.61
C ALA A 545 -7.75 14.89 7.01
N ASN A 546 -6.73 14.51 7.79
CA ASN A 546 -6.88 14.37 9.22
C ASN A 546 -6.66 15.75 9.85
N PHE A 547 -7.68 16.26 10.53
CA PHE A 547 -7.62 17.55 11.20
C PHE A 547 -7.43 17.38 12.68
N VAL A 548 -6.63 18.26 13.28
CA VAL A 548 -6.62 18.47 14.72
C VAL A 548 -7.24 19.83 15.00
N VAL A 549 -8.29 19.87 15.82
CA VAL A 549 -8.85 21.13 16.32
C VAL A 549 -8.46 21.26 17.78
N VAL A 550 -7.67 22.29 18.12
CA VAL A 550 -7.18 22.48 19.48
C VAL A 550 -8.03 23.51 20.21
N GLY A 551 -8.63 23.09 21.32
CA GLY A 551 -9.41 23.95 22.22
C GLY A 551 -10.92 24.03 21.94
N TYR A 552 -11.47 23.10 21.14
CA TYR A 552 -12.89 23.01 20.81
C TYR A 552 -13.26 21.53 20.61
N PRO A 553 -14.48 21.08 20.97
CA PRO A 553 -15.57 21.83 21.61
C PRO A 553 -15.41 21.91 23.15
N ARG A 554 -15.92 22.98 23.76
CA ARG A 554 -15.93 23.22 25.21
C ARG A 554 -17.33 23.26 25.83
N THR A 555 -18.38 23.39 25.03
CA THR A 555 -19.79 23.43 25.49
C THR A 555 -20.68 22.49 24.67
N HIS A 556 -21.87 22.15 25.19
CA HIS A 556 -22.84 21.33 24.46
C HIS A 556 -23.30 21.98 23.15
N GLN A 557 -23.48 23.31 23.12
CA GLN A 557 -23.90 24.04 21.92
C GLN A 557 -22.82 24.00 20.83
N GLN A 558 -21.55 24.16 21.19
CA GLN A 558 -20.43 23.97 20.27
C GLN A 558 -20.39 22.54 19.72
N MET A 559 -20.64 21.54 20.57
CA MET A 559 -20.70 20.14 20.14
C MET A 559 -21.86 19.89 19.17
N SER A 560 -23.04 20.46 19.41
CA SER A 560 -24.16 20.40 18.46
C SER A 560 -23.81 21.01 17.12
N PHE A 561 -23.10 22.14 17.09
CA PHE A 561 -22.64 22.80 15.87
C PHE A 561 -21.65 21.93 15.08
N LEU A 562 -20.68 21.33 15.77
CA LEU A 562 -19.74 20.39 15.17
C LEU A 562 -20.47 19.18 14.59
N LYS A 563 -21.43 18.61 15.33
CA LYS A 563 -22.20 17.43 14.89
C LYS A 563 -23.06 17.72 13.66
N GLU A 564 -23.68 18.89 13.60
CA GLU A 564 -24.54 19.29 12.48
C GLU A 564 -23.72 19.47 11.19
N LYS A 565 -22.55 20.11 11.28
CA LYS A 565 -21.73 20.44 10.10
C LYS A 565 -20.74 19.33 9.71
N PHE A 566 -20.30 18.53 10.67
CA PHE A 566 -19.38 17.39 10.48
C PHE A 566 -20.00 16.11 11.04
N SER A 567 -20.96 15.55 10.30
CA SER A 567 -21.69 14.36 10.75
C SER A 567 -20.85 13.09 10.61
N GLY A 568 -20.25 12.64 11.70
CA GLY A 568 -19.94 11.21 11.91
C GLY A 568 -18.48 10.81 12.06
N ASN A 569 -17.51 11.74 12.00
CA ASN A 569 -16.10 11.36 12.07
C ASN A 569 -15.23 12.32 12.89
N TYR A 570 -15.60 12.50 14.16
CA TYR A 570 -14.82 13.29 15.11
C TYR A 570 -14.60 12.54 16.43
N GLN A 571 -13.46 12.79 17.06
CA GLN A 571 -13.10 12.26 18.38
C GLN A 571 -12.65 13.40 19.28
N ILE A 572 -12.88 13.25 20.59
CA ILE A 572 -12.40 14.20 21.59
C ILE A 572 -11.29 13.55 22.40
N LEU A 573 -10.12 14.17 22.40
CA LEU A 573 -9.05 13.88 23.34
C LEU A 573 -9.10 14.90 24.48
N ASN A 574 -9.49 14.43 25.66
CA ASN A 574 -9.61 15.25 26.86
C ASN A 574 -8.41 15.05 27.78
N LEU A 575 -7.56 16.08 27.90
CA LEU A 575 -6.38 16.09 28.75
C LEU A 575 -6.71 16.71 30.11
N ARG A 576 -6.98 15.86 31.11
CA ARG A 576 -7.45 16.27 32.44
C ARG A 576 -6.38 16.07 33.50
N PHE A 577 -6.17 17.06 34.37
CA PHE A 577 -5.29 16.90 35.53
C PHE A 577 -6.00 16.18 36.68
N ARG A 578 -5.27 15.32 37.40
CA ARG A 578 -5.83 14.60 38.56
C ARG A 578 -6.19 15.54 39.71
N LYS A 579 -5.35 16.55 39.99
CA LYS A 579 -5.56 17.52 41.06
C LYS A 579 -5.43 18.95 40.55
N LEU A 580 -6.14 19.89 41.16
CA LEU A 580 -6.04 21.32 40.86
C LEU A 580 -4.60 21.84 41.04
N GLY A 581 -3.88 21.34 42.06
CA GLY A 581 -2.47 21.67 42.27
C GLY A 581 -1.54 21.25 41.12
N ASP A 582 -1.86 20.15 40.43
CA ASP A 582 -1.07 19.69 39.28
C ASP A 582 -1.26 20.62 38.08
N LEU A 583 -2.49 21.09 37.86
CA LEU A 583 -2.82 22.08 36.83
C LEU A 583 -2.10 23.41 37.08
N VAL A 584 -2.16 23.93 38.31
CA VAL A 584 -1.50 25.20 38.68
C VAL A 584 0.02 25.09 38.55
N SER A 585 0.61 23.96 38.95
CA SER A 585 2.04 23.67 38.79
C SER A 585 2.45 23.59 37.31
N ALA A 586 1.64 22.95 36.46
CA ALA A 586 1.90 22.88 35.03
C ALA A 586 1.75 24.25 34.33
N ALA A 587 0.75 25.05 34.71
CA ALA A 587 0.53 26.37 34.14
C ALA A 587 1.67 27.35 34.48
N THR A 588 2.11 27.36 35.74
CA THR A 588 3.22 28.21 36.22
C THR A 588 4.58 27.87 35.61
N LYS A 589 4.83 26.61 35.26
CA LYS A 589 6.04 26.17 34.55
C LYS A 589 6.03 26.49 33.05
N SER A 590 4.88 26.77 32.46
CA SER A 590 4.79 27.12 31.05
C SER A 590 5.13 28.61 30.84
N ASP A 591 5.98 28.93 29.85
CA ASP A 591 6.37 30.32 29.50
C ASP A 591 5.19 31.23 29.11
N SER A 592 3.97 30.69 29.01
CA SER A 592 2.75 31.42 28.65
C SER A 592 2.19 32.34 29.76
N VAL A 593 2.76 32.31 30.97
CA VAL A 593 2.21 33.00 32.16
C VAL A 593 3.21 33.97 32.82
N ARG A 594 4.14 34.55 32.06
CA ARG A 594 4.89 35.72 32.57
C ARG A 594 3.97 36.95 32.60
N GLY A 595 3.33 37.20 33.74
CA GLY A 595 2.60 38.45 34.02
C GLY A 595 1.12 38.33 34.44
N SER A 596 0.56 37.12 34.50
CA SER A 596 -0.86 36.94 34.89
C SER A 596 -1.03 36.88 36.42
N SER A 597 -2.02 37.59 36.97
CA SER A 597 -2.36 37.51 38.41
C SER A 597 -2.69 36.07 38.83
N PHE A 598 -2.23 35.65 40.02
CA PHE A 598 -2.60 34.36 40.64
C PHE A 598 -4.12 34.14 40.66
N SER A 599 -4.91 35.21 40.84
CA SER A 599 -6.38 35.17 40.80
C SER A 599 -6.99 34.91 39.42
N ALA A 600 -6.28 35.28 38.34
CA ALA A 600 -6.66 35.00 36.96
C ALA A 600 -6.27 33.57 36.58
N LEU A 601 -5.12 33.08 37.06
CA LEU A 601 -4.71 31.68 36.95
C LEU A 601 -5.65 30.75 37.72
N GLN A 602 -6.07 31.14 38.92
CA GLN A 602 -7.01 30.39 39.74
C GLN A 602 -8.41 30.35 39.11
N ARG A 603 -8.94 31.48 38.63
CA ARG A 603 -10.21 31.49 37.87
C ARG A 603 -10.12 30.74 36.56
N ALA A 604 -9.00 30.83 35.83
CA ALA A 604 -8.75 30.02 34.65
C ALA A 604 -8.57 28.53 34.99
N ALA A 605 -8.10 28.17 36.18
CA ALA A 605 -8.02 26.79 36.64
C ALA A 605 -9.39 26.26 37.10
N GLU A 606 -10.24 27.10 37.68
CA GLU A 606 -11.61 26.78 38.11
C GLU A 606 -12.58 26.67 36.93
N ASN A 607 -12.44 27.53 35.90
CA ASN A 607 -13.25 27.52 34.69
C ASN A 607 -12.79 26.50 33.63
N ILE A 608 -11.60 25.92 33.78
CA ILE A 608 -11.02 25.03 32.79
C ILE A 608 -10.72 23.67 33.43
N HIS A 609 -11.54 22.68 33.05
CA HIS A 609 -11.31 21.23 33.13
C HIS A 609 -11.84 20.39 34.30
N SER A 610 -12.73 20.94 35.14
CA SER A 610 -13.54 20.11 36.05
C SER A 610 -14.93 20.68 36.36
N GLY A 611 -15.46 21.54 35.49
CA GLY A 611 -16.80 22.08 35.63
C GLY A 611 -17.90 21.08 35.26
N PRO A 612 -19.13 21.25 35.78
CA PRO A 612 -20.27 20.38 35.49
C PRO A 612 -20.61 20.26 34.00
N GLU A 613 -20.32 21.29 33.19
CA GLU A 613 -20.60 21.28 31.74
C GLU A 613 -19.73 20.28 30.96
N MET A 614 -18.41 20.22 31.24
CA MET A 614 -17.55 19.22 30.59
C MET A 614 -17.87 17.83 31.13
N HIS A 615 -18.27 17.71 32.40
CA HIS A 615 -18.70 16.42 32.95
C HIS A 615 -19.98 15.92 32.26
N ALA A 616 -20.96 16.80 32.03
CA ALA A 616 -22.17 16.51 31.28
C ALA A 616 -21.87 16.17 29.79
N LEU A 617 -20.88 16.83 29.20
CA LEU A 617 -20.41 16.52 27.85
C LEU A 617 -19.74 15.14 27.82
N LEU A 618 -18.91 14.80 28.80
CA LEU A 618 -18.27 13.48 28.92
C LEU A 618 -19.27 12.36 29.20
N GLU A 619 -20.31 12.60 29.99
CA GLU A 619 -21.39 11.63 30.21
C GLU A 619 -22.20 11.40 28.94
N ARG A 620 -22.57 12.47 28.22
CA ARG A 620 -23.39 12.38 27.01
C ARG A 620 -22.62 11.87 25.78
N TYR A 621 -21.31 12.15 25.70
CA TYR A 621 -20.46 11.84 24.55
C TYR A 621 -19.26 10.94 24.91
N GLY A 622 -19.39 10.13 25.96
CA GLY A 622 -18.31 9.24 26.43
C GLY A 622 -17.86 8.23 25.40
N SER A 623 -18.73 7.82 24.47
CA SER A 623 -18.40 6.89 23.38
C SER A 623 -17.37 7.42 22.37
N ILE A 624 -17.23 8.74 22.26
CA ILE A 624 -16.34 9.41 21.31
C ILE A 624 -15.25 10.25 22.01
N THR A 625 -15.19 10.18 23.34
CA THR A 625 -14.22 10.95 24.14
C THR A 625 -13.22 10.03 24.83
N THR A 626 -11.94 10.22 24.53
CA THR A 626 -10.83 9.57 25.22
C THR A 626 -10.26 10.55 26.24
N SER A 627 -10.28 10.20 27.53
CA SER A 627 -9.72 11.06 28.58
C SER A 627 -8.37 10.53 29.07
N VAL A 628 -7.35 11.39 29.06
CA VAL A 628 -6.02 11.10 29.59
C VAL A 628 -5.82 11.88 30.88
N VAL A 629 -5.48 11.17 31.96
CA VAL A 629 -5.22 11.78 33.27
C VAL A 629 -3.74 12.18 33.35
N LEU A 630 -3.50 13.46 33.56
CA LEU A 630 -2.17 14.07 33.69
C LEU A 630 -1.78 14.18 35.17
N GLU A 631 -0.51 13.89 35.45
CA GLU A 631 0.16 14.11 36.73
C GLU A 631 1.27 15.17 36.57
N ALA A 632 1.54 15.96 37.61
CA ALA A 632 2.53 17.02 37.53
C ALA A 632 3.95 16.46 37.27
N GLY A 633 4.62 16.96 36.22
CA GLY A 633 6.02 16.62 35.92
C GLY A 633 6.24 15.40 35.01
N SER A 634 5.19 14.67 34.65
CA SER A 634 5.25 13.47 33.78
C SER A 634 4.47 13.63 32.47
N ILE A 635 4.18 14.86 32.06
CA ILE A 635 3.53 15.14 30.78
C ILE A 635 4.51 14.78 29.67
N ASN A 636 4.27 13.65 29.01
CA ASN A 636 5.00 13.22 27.83
C ASN A 636 4.07 13.31 26.60
N PRO A 637 4.18 14.38 25.80
CA PRO A 637 3.36 14.54 24.59
C PRO A 637 3.50 13.39 23.59
N GLU A 638 4.68 12.80 23.44
CA GLU A 638 4.90 11.67 22.51
C GLU A 638 4.12 10.43 22.94
N LYS A 639 4.12 10.13 24.25
CA LYS A 639 3.31 9.03 24.80
C LYS A 639 1.82 9.28 24.60
N ILE A 640 1.37 10.52 24.83
CA ILE A 640 -0.04 10.90 24.62
C ILE A 640 -0.42 10.69 23.14
N VAL A 641 0.40 11.14 22.19
CA VAL A 641 0.16 10.94 20.75
C VAL A 641 0.10 9.45 20.41
N THR A 642 1.04 8.67 20.95
CA THR A 642 1.11 7.22 20.77
C THR A 642 -0.19 6.54 21.21
N ASP A 643 -0.71 6.90 22.38
CA ASP A 643 -1.95 6.34 22.93
C ASP A 643 -3.22 6.82 22.19
N CYS A 644 -3.15 7.97 21.50
CA CYS A 644 -4.30 8.60 20.83
C CYS A 644 -4.42 8.26 19.35
N VAL A 645 -3.31 8.02 18.65
CA VAL A 645 -3.30 7.74 17.20
C VAL A 645 -3.42 6.25 16.91
N LYS A 646 -2.84 5.41 17.77
CA LYS A 646 -2.75 3.98 17.52
C LYS A 646 -4.14 3.33 17.54
N PRO A 647 -4.51 2.57 16.49
CA PRO A 647 -5.72 1.77 16.50
C PRO A 647 -5.71 0.75 17.64
N LYS A 648 -6.91 0.39 18.08
CA LYS A 648 -7.13 -0.59 19.14
C LYS A 648 -7.13 -2.00 18.55
N LEU A 649 -6.33 -2.89 19.12
CA LEU A 649 -6.20 -4.27 18.66
C LEU A 649 -6.55 -5.26 19.76
N THR A 650 -7.44 -6.19 19.44
CA THR A 650 -7.67 -7.40 20.22
C THR A 650 -7.05 -8.56 19.46
N ILE A 651 -6.19 -9.34 20.11
CA ILE A 651 -5.52 -10.48 19.46
C ILE A 651 -6.23 -11.76 19.90
N VAL A 652 -6.60 -12.61 18.94
CA VAL A 652 -7.13 -13.96 19.21
C VAL A 652 -6.08 -14.96 18.75
N ALA A 653 -5.47 -15.63 19.72
CA ALA A 653 -4.43 -16.62 19.49
C ALA A 653 -5.06 -17.99 19.19
N ALA A 654 -5.34 -18.26 17.92
CA ALA A 654 -6.12 -19.40 17.45
C ALA A 654 -5.22 -20.41 16.71
N ASP A 655 -5.18 -21.65 17.19
CA ASP A 655 -4.42 -22.74 16.55
C ASP A 655 -5.36 -23.75 15.84
N GLY A 656 -6.56 -23.97 16.38
CA GLY A 656 -7.56 -24.89 15.83
C GLY A 656 -8.68 -24.23 15.02
N GLU A 657 -9.50 -25.04 14.35
CA GLU A 657 -10.62 -24.56 13.52
C GLU A 657 -11.76 -23.96 14.37
N SER A 658 -12.06 -24.56 15.53
CA SER A 658 -13.00 -24.01 16.53
C SER A 658 -12.56 -22.65 17.07
N ASP A 659 -11.24 -22.43 17.19
CA ASP A 659 -10.67 -21.17 17.68
C ASP A 659 -10.78 -20.05 16.62
N ARG A 660 -10.73 -20.43 15.33
CA ARG A 660 -10.93 -19.50 14.21
C ARG A 660 -12.37 -18.99 14.18
N GLU A 661 -13.34 -19.87 14.40
CA GLU A 661 -14.76 -19.52 14.42
C GLU A 661 -15.10 -18.56 15.58
N LEU A 662 -14.40 -18.68 16.72
CA LEU A 662 -14.51 -17.75 17.83
C LEU A 662 -14.10 -16.31 17.44
N ALA A 663 -12.97 -16.16 16.75
CA ALA A 663 -12.50 -14.83 16.32
C ALA A 663 -13.51 -14.16 15.37
N GLU A 664 -14.11 -14.94 14.46
CA GLU A 664 -15.17 -14.46 13.56
C GLU A 664 -16.44 -14.07 14.31
N THR A 665 -16.86 -14.90 15.26
CA THR A 665 -18.06 -14.65 16.07
C THR A 665 -17.91 -13.38 16.90
N LEU A 666 -16.76 -13.18 17.54
CA LEU A 666 -16.46 -11.98 18.33
C LEU A 666 -16.40 -10.72 17.46
N ALA A 667 -15.73 -10.79 16.30
CA ALA A 667 -15.65 -9.68 15.39
C ALA A 667 -17.03 -9.28 14.85
N ARG A 668 -17.88 -10.25 14.48
CA ARG A 668 -19.27 -10.02 14.04
C ARG A 668 -20.12 -9.39 15.14
N ALA A 669 -20.03 -9.91 16.38
CA ALA A 669 -20.82 -9.42 17.51
C ALA A 669 -20.49 -7.96 17.89
N ASP A 670 -19.22 -7.56 17.78
CA ASP A 670 -18.76 -6.21 18.09
C ASP A 670 -18.83 -5.22 16.91
N GLU A 671 -19.28 -5.66 15.73
CA GLU A 671 -19.12 -4.94 14.45
C GLU A 671 -17.67 -4.47 14.21
N HIS A 672 -16.69 -5.23 14.72
CA HIS A 672 -15.28 -4.94 14.63
C HIS A 672 -14.64 -5.70 13.47
N MET A 673 -13.50 -5.18 12.99
CA MET A 673 -12.83 -5.74 11.84
C MET A 673 -12.09 -7.02 12.20
N LEU A 674 -12.28 -8.11 11.46
CA LEU A 674 -11.42 -9.28 11.57
C LEU A 674 -10.29 -9.21 10.54
N MET A 675 -9.05 -9.27 11.02
CA MET A 675 -7.85 -9.26 10.18
C MET A 675 -7.14 -10.61 10.21
N SER A 676 -6.56 -10.97 9.06
CA SER A 676 -5.66 -12.11 8.92
C SER A 676 -4.35 -11.64 8.32
N ALA A 677 -3.25 -11.82 9.05
CA ALA A 677 -1.91 -11.47 8.58
C ALA A 677 -1.60 -12.08 7.21
N ASP A 678 -1.87 -13.39 7.05
CA ASP A 678 -1.62 -14.12 5.80
C ASP A 678 -2.35 -13.51 4.60
N LYS A 679 -3.66 -13.24 4.75
CA LYS A 679 -4.48 -12.64 3.69
C LYS A 679 -3.97 -11.26 3.28
N VAL A 680 -3.55 -10.44 4.24
CA VAL A 680 -3.01 -9.10 3.98
C VAL A 680 -1.69 -9.20 3.20
N VAL A 681 -0.82 -10.14 3.56
CA VAL A 681 0.43 -10.38 2.82
C VAL A 681 0.15 -10.90 1.41
N ASP A 682 -0.71 -11.90 1.26
CA ASP A 682 -1.07 -12.49 -0.04
C ASP A 682 -1.65 -11.44 -0.99
N ALA A 683 -2.57 -10.63 -0.50
CA ALA A 683 -3.21 -9.60 -1.29
C ALA A 683 -2.24 -8.47 -1.68
N GLU A 684 -1.34 -8.07 -0.78
CA GLU A 684 -0.33 -7.06 -1.10
C GLU A 684 0.67 -7.58 -2.14
N ILE A 685 1.05 -8.86 -2.07
CA ILE A 685 1.84 -9.55 -3.11
C ILE A 685 1.10 -9.53 -4.46
N SER A 686 -0.20 -9.80 -4.47
CA SER A 686 -1.04 -9.78 -5.68
C SER A 686 -1.18 -8.39 -6.30
N ARG A 687 -1.28 -7.35 -5.47
CA ARG A 687 -1.28 -5.93 -5.89
C ARG A 687 0.06 -5.47 -6.45
N THR A 688 1.13 -6.25 -6.31
CA THR A 688 2.47 -5.99 -6.88
C THR A 688 3.03 -4.61 -6.53
N THR A 689 2.64 -4.07 -5.38
CA THR A 689 3.22 -2.85 -4.82
C THR A 689 4.71 -3.08 -4.53
N LEU A 690 5.47 -2.01 -4.27
CA LEU A 690 6.89 -2.15 -3.90
C LEU A 690 7.09 -3.12 -2.73
N ILE A 691 6.22 -3.02 -1.72
CA ILE A 691 6.22 -3.90 -0.54
C ILE A 691 5.79 -5.32 -0.94
N GLY A 692 4.73 -5.46 -1.76
CA GLY A 692 4.27 -6.75 -2.27
C GLY A 692 5.33 -7.52 -3.05
N ARG A 693 6.09 -6.85 -3.93
CA ARG A 693 7.19 -7.47 -4.69
C ARG A 693 8.32 -7.93 -3.77
N ARG A 694 8.67 -7.14 -2.75
CA ARG A 694 9.66 -7.53 -1.73
C ARG A 694 9.19 -8.75 -0.94
N MET A 695 7.94 -8.77 -0.51
CA MET A 695 7.36 -9.93 0.21
C MET A 695 7.29 -11.18 -0.67
N ARG A 696 7.04 -11.03 -1.97
CA ARG A 696 7.09 -12.14 -2.93
C ARG A 696 8.48 -12.74 -3.02
N ALA A 697 9.51 -11.90 -3.22
CA ALA A 697 10.89 -12.34 -3.30
C ALA A 697 11.34 -13.07 -2.02
N LEU A 698 10.94 -12.56 -0.84
CA LEU A 698 11.22 -13.23 0.44
C LEU A 698 10.57 -14.63 0.52
N ARG A 699 9.30 -14.74 0.11
CA ARG A 699 8.61 -16.05 0.11
C ARG A 699 9.19 -17.03 -0.90
N GLU A 700 9.56 -16.57 -2.08
CA GLU A 700 10.21 -17.38 -3.12
C GLU A 700 11.58 -17.89 -2.64
N ALA A 701 12.33 -17.06 -1.88
CA ALA A 701 13.56 -17.44 -1.20
C ALA A 701 13.34 -18.25 0.10
N GLN A 702 12.12 -18.69 0.40
CA GLN A 702 11.74 -19.39 1.64
C GLN A 702 12.09 -18.64 2.94
N GLN A 703 12.24 -17.32 2.87
CA GLN A 703 12.49 -16.46 4.03
C GLN A 703 11.17 -15.97 4.64
N ALA A 704 11.15 -15.84 5.97
CA ALA A 704 10.00 -15.30 6.68
C ALA A 704 9.82 -13.81 6.37
N VAL A 705 8.58 -13.38 6.11
CA VAL A 705 8.25 -11.95 5.96
C VAL A 705 8.38 -11.28 7.34
N PRO A 706 9.17 -10.20 7.48
CA PRO A 706 9.30 -9.48 8.75
C PRO A 706 7.94 -9.00 9.27
N MET A 707 7.65 -9.29 10.54
CA MET A 707 6.37 -8.93 11.17
C MET A 707 6.12 -7.43 11.24
N GLU A 708 7.17 -6.60 11.22
CA GLU A 708 7.08 -5.13 11.15
C GLU A 708 6.37 -4.67 9.87
N ILE A 709 6.69 -5.29 8.72
CA ILE A 709 6.03 -5.00 7.44
C ILE A 709 4.55 -5.39 7.52
N VAL A 710 4.26 -6.56 8.09
CA VAL A 710 2.88 -7.06 8.25
C VAL A 710 2.08 -6.15 9.20
N ALA A 711 2.66 -5.76 10.33
CA ALA A 711 2.05 -4.86 11.30
C ALA A 711 1.70 -3.49 10.68
N ARG A 712 2.58 -2.95 9.84
CA ARG A 712 2.34 -1.71 9.10
C ARG A 712 1.17 -1.83 8.13
N LEU A 713 1.08 -2.93 7.37
CA LEU A 713 -0.02 -3.18 6.43
C LEU A 713 -1.36 -3.35 7.17
N LEU A 714 -1.36 -4.09 8.28
CA LEU A 714 -2.53 -4.22 9.16
C LEU A 714 -2.97 -2.86 9.69
N CYS A 715 -2.03 -2.04 10.16
CA CYS A 715 -2.33 -0.71 10.69
C CYS A 715 -2.96 0.19 9.63
N THR A 716 -2.42 0.18 8.42
CA THR A 716 -2.97 0.94 7.27
C THR A 716 -4.44 0.57 7.01
N ALA A 717 -4.78 -0.71 7.05
CA ALA A 717 -6.15 -1.18 6.85
C ALA A 717 -7.11 -0.69 7.95
N VAL A 718 -6.64 -0.60 9.20
CA VAL A 718 -7.47 -0.19 10.34
C VAL A 718 -7.66 1.33 10.36
N VAL A 719 -6.60 2.09 10.11
CA VAL A 719 -6.59 3.56 10.15
C VAL A 719 -7.43 4.16 9.02
N ALA A 720 -7.56 3.45 7.90
CA ALA A 720 -8.43 3.81 6.79
C ALA A 720 -9.93 3.82 7.16
N ARG A 721 -10.35 3.31 8.32
CA ARG A 721 -11.73 3.34 8.80
C ARG A 721 -12.06 4.59 9.64
N PRO A 722 -13.35 4.98 9.70
CA PRO A 722 -13.83 6.01 10.62
C PRO A 722 -13.36 5.75 12.05
N ALA A 723 -13.07 6.83 12.79
CA ALA A 723 -12.35 6.75 14.05
C ALA A 723 -13.07 5.90 15.11
N ASN A 724 -14.40 5.86 15.09
CA ASN A 724 -15.24 5.01 15.95
C ASN A 724 -15.22 3.51 15.57
N LYS A 725 -14.67 3.15 14.41
CA LYS A 725 -14.54 1.76 13.91
C LYS A 725 -13.08 1.29 13.80
N ARG A 726 -12.13 1.99 14.44
CA ARG A 726 -10.69 1.63 14.46
C ARG A 726 -10.31 0.57 15.49
N ALA A 727 -11.26 -0.31 15.82
CA ALA A 727 -11.02 -1.48 16.65
C ALA A 727 -11.01 -2.72 15.75
N ALA A 728 -9.99 -3.55 15.91
CA ALA A 728 -9.83 -4.75 15.10
C ALA A 728 -9.45 -5.97 15.94
N TYR A 729 -9.90 -7.12 15.47
CA TYR A 729 -9.49 -8.43 15.92
C TYR A 729 -8.41 -8.95 14.97
N LEU A 730 -7.23 -9.26 15.48
CA LEU A 730 -6.19 -9.97 14.72
C LEU A 730 -6.21 -11.44 15.12
N ARG A 731 -6.33 -12.29 14.11
CA ARG A 731 -6.10 -13.72 14.27
C ARG A 731 -4.61 -14.02 14.08
N CYS A 732 -4.02 -14.71 15.04
CA CYS A 732 -2.63 -15.20 14.96
C CYS A 732 -2.51 -16.59 15.59
N ARG A 733 -1.43 -17.31 15.28
CA ARG A 733 -1.09 -18.57 15.95
C ARG A 733 -0.53 -18.28 17.35
N LYS A 734 -0.56 -19.27 18.26
CA LYS A 734 0.10 -19.17 19.56
C LYS A 734 1.63 -19.18 19.43
N ASP A 735 2.15 -19.86 18.42
CA ASP A 735 3.58 -19.86 18.08
C ASP A 735 4.04 -18.47 17.63
N GLY A 736 5.10 -17.95 18.24
CA GLY A 736 5.65 -16.62 17.91
C GLY A 736 4.77 -15.45 18.38
N LEU A 737 3.80 -15.68 19.28
CA LEU A 737 2.86 -14.67 19.73
C LEU A 737 3.55 -13.51 20.46
N ILE A 738 4.63 -13.76 21.20
CA ILE A 738 5.34 -12.72 21.96
C ILE A 738 6.02 -11.75 21.00
N GLU A 739 6.75 -12.26 20.01
CA GLU A 739 7.41 -11.48 18.97
C GLU A 739 6.38 -10.69 18.14
N THR A 740 5.26 -11.34 17.82
CA THR A 740 4.13 -10.71 17.12
C THR A 740 3.54 -9.55 17.91
N VAL A 741 3.27 -9.74 19.21
CA VAL A 741 2.75 -8.67 20.09
C VAL A 741 3.74 -7.52 20.20
N ALA A 742 5.04 -7.82 20.37
CA ALA A 742 6.08 -6.80 20.45
C ALA A 742 6.15 -5.93 19.19
N ALA A 743 6.13 -6.54 18.00
CA ALA A 743 6.09 -5.80 16.73
C ALA A 743 4.79 -4.99 16.55
N LEU A 744 3.64 -5.56 16.93
CA LEU A 744 2.35 -4.87 16.80
C LEU A 744 2.21 -3.68 17.74
N LYS A 745 2.84 -3.69 18.92
CA LYS A 745 2.82 -2.58 19.87
C LYS A 745 3.40 -1.30 19.32
N GLU A 746 4.28 -1.38 18.33
CA GLU A 746 4.78 -0.19 17.63
C GLU A 746 3.66 0.53 16.86
N TYR A 747 2.64 -0.19 16.39
CA TYR A 747 1.58 0.33 15.52
C TYR A 747 0.19 0.36 16.16
N PHE A 748 -0.04 -0.45 17.20
CA PHE A 748 -1.35 -0.67 17.83
C PHE A 748 -1.31 -0.49 19.34
N VAL A 749 -2.45 -0.08 19.92
CA VAL A 749 -2.74 -0.31 21.33
C VAL A 749 -3.35 -1.70 21.44
N VAL A 750 -2.56 -2.67 21.90
CA VAL A 750 -3.07 -4.00 22.22
C VAL A 750 -3.92 -3.87 23.48
N ASN A 751 -5.23 -4.02 23.35
CA ASN A 751 -6.16 -3.88 24.47
C ASN A 751 -6.31 -5.18 25.24
N ARG A 752 -6.34 -6.30 24.51
CA ARG A 752 -6.61 -7.62 25.07
C ARG A 752 -6.06 -8.72 24.19
N ILE A 753 -5.55 -9.77 24.82
CA ILE A 753 -5.16 -11.02 24.16
C ILE A 753 -6.11 -12.13 24.64
N ILE A 754 -6.79 -12.78 23.72
CA ILE A 754 -7.72 -13.89 23.96
C ILE A 754 -7.02 -15.18 23.57
N ILE A 755 -6.92 -16.10 24.54
CA ILE A 755 -6.33 -17.43 24.34
C ILE A 755 -7.44 -18.48 24.54
N PRO A 756 -7.92 -19.11 23.46
CA PRO A 756 -8.84 -20.23 23.51
C PRO A 756 -8.14 -21.48 24.03
N GLY A 757 -8.75 -22.06 25.06
CA GLY A 757 -8.26 -23.19 25.84
C GLY A 757 -7.02 -22.86 26.69
N PRO A 758 -6.86 -23.51 27.85
CA PRO A 758 -5.54 -23.84 28.34
C PRO A 758 -5.18 -25.26 27.89
N THR A 759 -4.17 -25.43 27.04
CA THR A 759 -3.40 -26.68 27.04
C THR A 759 -2.37 -26.64 28.17
N SER A 760 -1.90 -27.79 28.66
CA SER A 760 -0.87 -27.86 29.70
C SER A 760 0.44 -27.12 29.34
N GLY A 761 0.66 -26.83 28.05
CA GLY A 761 1.79 -26.06 27.54
C GLY A 761 1.63 -24.52 27.59
N ASP A 762 0.39 -24.00 27.66
CA ASP A 762 0.12 -22.56 27.51
C ASP A 762 0.43 -21.76 28.79
N GLY A 763 0.59 -22.42 29.94
CA GLY A 763 0.84 -21.75 31.22
C GLY A 763 2.13 -20.90 31.25
N ARG A 764 3.16 -21.32 30.50
CA ARG A 764 4.42 -20.57 30.39
C ARG A 764 4.27 -19.33 29.50
N LEU A 765 3.50 -19.45 28.42
CA LEU A 765 3.17 -18.35 27.50
C LEU A 765 2.32 -17.29 28.21
N ILE A 766 1.26 -17.70 28.91
CA ILE A 766 0.37 -16.80 29.67
C ILE A 766 1.13 -16.02 30.74
N ARG A 767 2.03 -16.68 31.49
CA ARG A 767 2.88 -16.00 32.49
C ARG A 767 3.80 -14.98 31.83
N ARG A 768 4.50 -15.34 30.75
CA ARG A 768 5.40 -14.40 30.05
C ARG A 768 4.66 -13.18 29.51
N LEU A 769 3.50 -13.36 28.88
CA LEU A 769 2.69 -12.25 28.36
C LEU A 769 2.18 -11.33 29.50
N ARG A 770 1.84 -11.90 30.67
CA ARG A 770 1.37 -11.13 31.82
C ARG A 770 2.51 -10.38 32.53
N ASP A 771 3.66 -11.03 32.68
CA ASP A 771 4.76 -10.52 33.51
C ASP A 771 5.71 -9.60 32.74
N VAL A 772 5.93 -9.86 31.44
CA VAL A 772 6.87 -9.09 30.58
C VAL A 772 6.15 -7.95 29.86
N GLU A 773 4.98 -8.23 29.28
CA GLU A 773 4.28 -7.29 28.41
C GLU A 773 3.16 -6.51 29.12
N LYS A 774 2.80 -6.89 30.37
CA LYS A 774 1.74 -6.28 31.20
C LYS A 774 0.36 -6.17 30.53
N GLU A 775 0.02 -7.16 29.70
CA GLU A 775 -1.22 -7.15 28.90
C GLU A 775 -2.45 -7.70 29.64
N ASP A 776 -3.65 -7.27 29.26
CA ASP A 776 -4.91 -7.87 29.70
C ASP A 776 -5.16 -9.17 28.93
N ILE A 777 -5.10 -10.31 29.63
CA ILE A 777 -5.20 -11.65 29.02
C ILE A 777 -6.50 -12.32 29.47
N GLY A 778 -7.38 -12.59 28.51
CA GLY A 778 -8.58 -13.40 28.69
C GLY A 778 -8.33 -14.84 28.25
N VAL A 779 -8.41 -15.79 29.19
CA VAL A 779 -8.36 -17.23 28.87
C VAL A 779 -9.79 -17.78 28.88
N VAL A 780 -10.22 -18.38 27.77
CA VAL A 780 -11.60 -18.88 27.60
C VAL A 780 -11.60 -20.34 27.17
N SER A 781 -12.59 -21.11 27.61
CA SER A 781 -12.78 -22.52 27.25
C SER A 781 -14.27 -22.86 27.20
N GLY A 782 -14.64 -23.87 26.40
CA GLY A 782 -16.04 -24.27 26.17
C GLY A 782 -16.36 -24.40 24.69
N THR A 783 -17.65 -24.44 24.32
CA THR A 783 -18.06 -24.29 22.91
C THR A 783 -17.79 -22.87 22.40
N VAL A 784 -17.88 -22.64 21.09
CA VAL A 784 -17.67 -21.30 20.50
C VAL A 784 -18.63 -20.27 21.11
N GLU A 785 -19.91 -20.64 21.30
CA GLU A 785 -20.92 -19.77 21.91
C GLU A 785 -20.61 -19.48 23.38
N GLU A 786 -20.20 -20.49 24.14
CA GLU A 786 -19.82 -20.33 25.56
C GLU A 786 -18.58 -19.46 25.72
N MET A 787 -17.58 -19.65 24.87
CA MET A 787 -16.37 -18.83 24.85
C MET A 787 -16.70 -17.38 24.51
N ALA A 788 -17.52 -17.15 23.47
CA ALA A 788 -17.97 -15.81 23.09
C ALA A 788 -18.75 -15.12 24.23
N ALA A 789 -19.70 -15.83 24.86
CA ALA A 789 -20.45 -15.31 26.01
C ALA A 789 -19.55 -14.97 27.21
N LYS A 790 -18.51 -15.77 27.49
CA LYS A 790 -17.51 -15.48 28.52
C LYS A 790 -16.74 -14.20 28.22
N VAL A 791 -16.25 -14.02 26.99
CA VAL A 791 -15.55 -12.79 26.57
C VAL A 791 -16.44 -11.55 26.77
N VAL A 792 -17.72 -11.64 26.37
CA VAL A 792 -18.70 -10.55 26.51
C VAL A 792 -19.02 -10.25 27.98
N SER A 793 -19.22 -11.27 28.82
CA SER A 793 -19.53 -11.10 30.25
C SER A 793 -18.37 -10.50 31.06
N PHE A 794 -17.11 -10.84 30.76
CA PHE A 794 -15.94 -10.16 31.35
C PHE A 794 -15.92 -8.65 31.07
N ARG A 795 -16.47 -8.22 29.93
CA ARG A 795 -16.61 -6.80 29.55
C ARG A 795 -17.56 -6.04 30.49
N LEU A 796 -18.67 -6.68 30.88
CA LEU A 796 -19.65 -6.11 31.81
C LEU A 796 -19.11 -5.97 33.23
N GLN A 797 -18.18 -6.83 33.64
CA GLN A 797 -17.52 -6.70 34.94
C GLN A 797 -16.52 -5.53 34.97
N GLN A 798 -15.72 -5.32 33.92
CA GLN A 798 -14.78 -4.18 33.88
C GLN A 798 -15.48 -2.82 33.77
N SER A 799 -16.61 -2.73 33.06
CA SER A 799 -17.42 -1.49 33.02
C SER A 799 -18.03 -1.13 34.37
N ARG A 800 -18.28 -2.11 35.25
CA ARG A 800 -18.66 -1.87 36.66
C ARG A 800 -17.48 -1.49 37.56
N VAL A 801 -16.24 -1.84 37.20
CA VAL A 801 -15.03 -1.61 38.02
C VAL A 801 -14.44 -0.19 37.86
N PHE A 802 -14.92 0.62 36.90
CA PHE A 802 -14.64 2.07 36.90
C PHE A 802 -15.35 2.83 38.06
N GLY A 803 -16.11 2.12 38.89
CA GLY A 803 -16.71 2.65 40.12
C GLY A 803 -16.50 1.74 41.33
N ARG A 804 -15.26 1.40 41.69
CA ARG A 804 -14.80 1.28 43.11
C ARG A 804 -13.36 0.77 43.20
N PHE A 805 -12.62 1.44 44.09
CA PHE A 805 -11.26 1.19 44.51
C PHE A 805 -10.91 -0.29 44.79
N TRP A 806 -9.70 -0.69 44.40
CA TRP A 806 -8.95 -1.73 45.08
C TRP A 806 -8.33 -1.13 46.35
N SER A 807 -8.78 -1.57 47.52
CA SER A 807 -7.99 -1.51 48.74
C SER A 807 -8.09 -2.84 49.47
N SER A 808 -6.94 -3.50 49.54
CA SER A 808 -6.44 -4.46 50.52
C SER A 808 -7.33 -4.71 51.74
N SER A 809 -7.62 -5.99 52.05
CA SER A 809 -7.31 -6.65 53.34
C SER A 809 -8.03 -7.99 53.54
N ARG A 810 -7.23 -9.06 53.66
CA ARG A 810 -7.35 -10.25 54.54
C ARG A 810 -8.74 -10.87 54.90
N LYS A 811 -8.78 -12.20 54.65
CA LYS A 811 -9.26 -13.33 55.49
C LYS A 811 -10.76 -13.73 55.49
N TYR A 812 -10.94 -15.04 55.23
CA TYR A 812 -12.03 -16.00 55.60
C TYR A 812 -13.22 -16.25 54.64
N PRO A 813 -13.87 -17.44 54.70
CA PRO A 813 -14.18 -18.27 53.52
C PRO A 813 -15.69 -18.36 53.18
N ALA A 814 -15.94 -19.07 52.08
CA ALA A 814 -17.24 -19.42 51.49
C ALA A 814 -18.42 -19.59 52.46
N SER A 815 -19.54 -18.92 52.16
CA SER A 815 -20.91 -19.46 52.25
C SER A 815 -21.95 -18.42 51.79
N TRP A 816 -22.84 -18.85 50.90
CA TRP A 816 -24.23 -18.38 50.71
C TRP A 816 -24.45 -16.96 50.13
N PHE A 817 -24.93 -16.89 48.89
CA PHE A 817 -26.34 -16.59 48.59
C PHE A 817 -26.61 -16.79 47.09
N ALA A 818 -27.39 -17.82 46.79
CA ALA A 818 -28.15 -17.94 45.55
C ALA A 818 -29.48 -17.20 45.72
N VAL A 819 -29.88 -16.38 44.75
CA VAL A 819 -31.29 -16.17 44.39
C VAL A 819 -31.40 -15.91 42.88
N ARG A 820 -32.18 -16.76 42.23
CA ARG A 820 -32.67 -16.71 40.84
C ARG A 820 -33.33 -15.38 40.50
N TRP A 821 -33.26 -14.96 39.23
CA TRP A 821 -34.39 -14.30 38.56
C TRP A 821 -34.43 -14.75 37.10
N GLU A 822 -35.36 -15.66 36.81
CA GLU A 822 -35.86 -16.04 35.48
C GLU A 822 -36.91 -15.02 35.02
N GLU A 823 -36.95 -14.81 33.70
CA GLU A 823 -38.10 -14.51 32.84
C GLU A 823 -39.08 -13.37 33.21
N ARG A 824 -39.15 -12.36 32.33
CA ARG A 824 -40.28 -12.19 31.40
C ARG A 824 -40.04 -11.02 30.44
N CYS A 825 -39.98 -11.36 29.15
CA CYS A 825 -40.46 -10.49 28.09
C CYS A 825 -41.97 -10.32 28.24
N GLY A 826 -42.42 -9.07 28.13
CA GLY A 826 -43.76 -8.61 27.84
C GLY A 826 -43.61 -7.32 27.04
#